data_AF-A0A816BXF3-F1
#
_entry.id   AF-A0A816BXF3-F1
#
_cell.length_a   1.000
_cell.length_b   1.000
_cell.length_c   1.000
_cell.angle_alpha   90.00
_cell.angle_beta   90.00
_cell.angle_gamma   90.00
#
_symmetry.space_group_name_H-M   'P 1'
#
loop_
_entity.id
_entity.type
_entity.pdbx_description
1 polymer ?
#
loop_
_entity_poly.entity_id
_entity_poly.type
_entity_poly.pdbx_seq_one_letter_code
_entity_poly.pdbx_strand_id
1 'polypeptide(L)'
;MAQSIASNNELDTDENNMNLEQVSLIWLDDNIKNAVVQERLRAIINHLINFNDIKDCQEYIEQQSKDHRLVIVVNDYQGKIIIPAIHLLRQISSIYIYCTHKQGNRRWTSKYPKIKAVIIEPNELISRIQDDYRIQQQIDEPLSINMFTTSPGSNKATTGVNGQFVFFQVLIDCLLRMKPSEADKNELISYYINEYLGNKEELNNLREFRQSYSSGKALWWYTRETFFYKTLNAALRTQNIHMIYLFRSYIGDIYHQLQEYQTTRVLNVYRSQCMSDEELEILKRLSGEFISINSFFSTSTNRSTALSFLSSSSSATMKRVLFEIIADPQMVTTKPFAEISAHSSFPTEDEVLFMFGSIFHLTSVDLDEDNVWIIRMDLCSDDANALKQVLLNRKSQNGVGVTNLRIFGKILARMGKFDLAEKYFVRFIHDFPPNHPFLAILYDELAEVTAQSQQYDKSMEWEEKALMIKEQAQSNKNSKANTTNTIPNIPAKTKWVQEGITVAGGHGNGSELNQLNGPIGLFIDKDRTIIIADCLNDRIVEWTDGATRGRLIAGGRGPGRRSDQLNGPTDVIVHNDNVIVSDSKNEQIVRWSRQNSKSGETILSELACQRLTMDCQGFVYVSNSELHEVRRYRAGDTIGTIVAGGNGPGNDLDQLSWPTFVFVDEDQSVYVSDNGNHRVMMWEKNAKEGVLVAGGRGQGDKLTQLSHPDGLIVDALGTIYLADNANHRVMRFCKGMAQGTIIAGGYGEGNDANQLQNPQGLAFDVDGNLYVADWGNHRIQRFNIDQSDESSGNINHTLCLSLLN
;
A
#
# COMPACT_ATOMS: atom_id res chain seq x y z
N MET A 1 19.54 -35.85 30.56
CA MET A 1 19.30 -35.31 29.20
C MET A 1 17.83 -34.96 29.04
N ALA A 2 17.38 -33.96 29.81
CA ALA A 2 16.07 -33.32 29.69
C ALA A 2 16.12 -32.07 30.57
N GLN A 3 16.69 -31.00 30.04
CA GLN A 3 16.63 -29.61 30.55
C GLN A 3 17.44 -28.75 29.56
N SER A 4 16.77 -28.02 28.66
CA SER A 4 17.23 -26.76 28.06
C SER A 4 16.37 -26.31 26.87
N ILE A 5 15.08 -25.98 27.07
CA ILE A 5 14.38 -25.02 26.19
C ILE A 5 13.33 -24.30 27.05
N ALA A 6 13.79 -23.35 27.85
CA ALA A 6 12.93 -22.40 28.57
C ALA A 6 13.75 -21.14 28.81
N SER A 7 13.86 -20.30 27.77
CA SER A 7 14.25 -18.90 27.89
C SER A 7 14.00 -18.21 26.55
N ASN A 8 13.35 -17.04 26.61
CA ASN A 8 12.98 -16.12 25.53
C ASN A 8 11.56 -16.33 24.99
N ASN A 9 10.60 -15.84 25.76
CA ASN A 9 9.37 -15.20 25.28
C ASN A 9 8.99 -14.12 26.30
N GLU A 10 9.75 -13.03 26.32
CA GLU A 10 9.21 -11.73 26.72
C GLU A 10 8.74 -11.08 25.42
N LEU A 11 7.46 -11.25 25.11
CA LEU A 11 6.72 -10.50 24.09
C LEU A 11 5.46 -9.96 24.77
N ASP A 12 5.18 -8.71 24.43
CA ASP A 12 4.28 -7.76 25.06
C ASP A 12 2.89 -8.25 25.43
N THR A 13 2.39 -7.67 26.52
CA THR A 13 1.20 -8.04 27.29
C THR A 13 -0.16 -7.73 26.66
N ASP A 14 -0.25 -7.47 25.35
CA ASP A 14 -1.53 -7.29 24.63
C ASP A 14 -1.84 -8.40 23.59
N GLU A 15 -0.91 -9.34 23.33
CA GLU A 15 -1.08 -10.42 22.33
C GLU A 15 -1.81 -11.67 22.82
N ASN A 16 -2.35 -11.67 24.05
CA ASN A 16 -2.81 -12.89 24.71
C ASN A 16 -4.17 -13.46 24.22
N ASN A 17 -4.68 -13.07 23.05
CA ASN A 17 -5.90 -13.67 22.53
C ASN A 17 -5.86 -13.96 21.02
N MET A 18 -4.87 -14.76 20.61
CA MET A 18 -4.94 -15.48 19.33
C MET A 18 -6.01 -16.58 19.32
N ASN A 19 -6.62 -16.91 20.46
CA ASN A 19 -7.68 -17.92 20.53
C ASN A 19 -8.97 -17.40 19.88
N LEU A 20 -9.17 -17.77 18.61
CA LEU A 20 -10.33 -17.38 17.81
C LEU A 20 -11.62 -18.09 18.23
N GLU A 21 -11.54 -19.21 18.95
CA GLU A 21 -12.70 -19.98 19.39
C GLU A 21 -13.41 -19.35 20.61
N GLN A 22 -12.71 -18.52 21.41
CA GLN A 22 -13.25 -17.80 22.59
C GLN A 22 -14.03 -18.68 23.60
N VAL A 23 -13.88 -20.00 23.52
CA VAL A 23 -14.55 -20.98 24.38
C VAL A 23 -13.52 -21.99 24.86
N SER A 24 -13.44 -22.18 26.17
CA SER A 24 -12.61 -23.22 26.79
C SER A 24 -13.48 -24.18 27.61
N LEU A 25 -13.14 -25.46 27.55
CA LEU A 25 -13.67 -26.49 28.44
C LEU A 25 -12.67 -26.72 29.57
N ILE A 26 -13.12 -26.48 30.80
CA ILE A 26 -12.36 -26.74 32.01
C ILE A 26 -12.83 -28.05 32.61
N TRP A 27 -11.90 -28.99 32.83
CA TRP A 27 -12.15 -30.24 33.53
C TRP A 27 -11.41 -30.25 34.87
N LEU A 28 -12.17 -30.19 35.96
CA LEU A 28 -11.65 -30.24 37.33
C LEU A 28 -12.02 -31.59 37.95
N ASP A 29 -11.04 -32.50 37.99
CA ASP A 29 -11.20 -33.84 38.59
C ASP A 29 -9.83 -34.45 38.93
N ASP A 30 -9.70 -35.04 40.12
CA ASP A 30 -8.48 -35.68 40.61
C ASP A 30 -8.13 -36.98 39.83
N ASN A 31 -9.07 -37.51 39.05
CA ASN A 31 -8.93 -38.75 38.28
C ASN A 31 -8.81 -38.52 36.75
N ILE A 32 -7.94 -37.60 36.33
CA ILE A 32 -7.64 -37.31 34.90
C ILE A 32 -7.12 -38.58 34.17
N LYS A 33 -8.00 -39.47 33.68
CA LYS A 33 -7.55 -40.75 33.10
C LYS A 33 -8.29 -41.27 31.88
N ASN A 34 -9.44 -40.72 31.47
CA ASN A 34 -10.10 -41.21 30.26
C ASN A 34 -9.68 -40.40 29.02
N ALA A 35 -8.55 -40.80 28.43
CA ALA A 35 -8.00 -40.19 27.22
C ALA A 35 -9.01 -40.18 26.05
N VAL A 36 -9.88 -41.20 25.95
CA VAL A 36 -10.90 -41.29 24.88
C VAL A 36 -11.99 -40.23 25.06
N VAL A 37 -12.41 -39.97 26.29
CA VAL A 37 -13.42 -38.93 26.58
C VAL A 37 -12.84 -37.55 26.33
N GLN A 38 -11.61 -37.30 26.76
CA GLN A 38 -10.94 -36.03 26.49
C GLN A 38 -10.72 -35.80 24.99
N GLU A 39 -10.34 -36.83 24.24
CA GLU A 39 -10.22 -36.75 22.77
C GLU A 39 -11.55 -36.37 22.12
N ARG A 40 -12.66 -36.99 22.53
CA ARG A 40 -14.00 -36.67 22.01
C ARG A 40 -14.50 -35.29 22.43
N LEU A 41 -14.13 -34.81 23.61
CA LEU A 41 -14.46 -33.45 24.04
C LEU A 41 -13.63 -32.40 23.30
N ARG A 42 -12.35 -32.68 23.00
CA ARG A 42 -11.51 -31.81 22.16
C ARG A 42 -12.05 -31.66 20.74
N ALA A 43 -12.73 -32.69 20.22
CA ALA A 43 -13.43 -32.59 18.93
C ALA A 43 -14.65 -31.64 18.97
N ILE A 44 -15.21 -31.36 20.16
CA ILE A 44 -16.33 -30.41 20.33
C ILE A 44 -15.81 -29.01 20.65
N ILE A 45 -14.92 -28.89 21.65
CA ILE A 45 -14.27 -27.64 22.07
C ILE A 45 -12.78 -27.91 22.13
N ASN A 46 -12.00 -27.28 21.26
CA ASN A 46 -10.58 -27.59 21.10
C ASN A 46 -9.77 -27.33 22.40
N HIS A 47 -10.05 -26.21 23.06
CA HIS A 47 -9.37 -25.79 24.29
C HIS A 47 -9.89 -26.51 25.53
N LEU A 48 -9.47 -27.77 25.69
CA LEU A 48 -9.67 -28.54 26.91
C LEU A 48 -8.50 -28.34 27.88
N ILE A 49 -8.79 -27.78 29.05
CA ILE A 49 -7.85 -27.48 30.13
C ILE A 49 -8.21 -28.32 31.35
N ASN A 50 -7.24 -29.04 31.89
CA ASN A 50 -7.44 -29.91 33.04
C ASN A 50 -6.81 -29.28 34.29
N PHE A 51 -7.51 -29.31 35.41
CA PHE A 51 -7.00 -28.92 36.73
C PHE A 51 -7.14 -30.07 37.72
N ASN A 52 -6.14 -30.21 38.58
CA ASN A 52 -6.17 -31.10 39.75
C ASN A 52 -6.43 -30.33 41.04
N ASP A 53 -6.12 -29.03 41.07
CA ASP A 53 -6.26 -28.18 42.25
C ASP A 53 -7.37 -27.15 42.04
N ILE A 54 -8.21 -26.98 43.07
CA ILE A 54 -9.37 -26.07 43.03
C ILE A 54 -8.91 -24.62 42.99
N LYS A 55 -7.85 -24.27 43.70
CA LYS A 55 -7.35 -22.90 43.79
C LYS A 55 -6.75 -22.47 42.46
N ASP A 56 -5.93 -23.32 41.83
CA ASP A 56 -5.36 -23.05 40.51
C ASP A 56 -6.47 -22.88 39.45
N CYS A 57 -7.51 -23.73 39.52
CA CYS A 57 -8.68 -23.64 38.63
C CYS A 57 -9.44 -22.32 38.83
N GLN A 58 -9.68 -21.93 40.08
CA GLN A 58 -10.38 -20.68 40.39
C GLN A 58 -9.57 -19.45 39.95
N GLU A 59 -8.27 -19.42 40.24
CA GLU A 59 -7.38 -18.32 39.80
C GLU A 59 -7.39 -18.19 38.27
N TYR A 60 -7.32 -19.31 37.55
CA TYR A 60 -7.42 -19.29 36.08
C TYR A 60 -8.74 -18.71 35.59
N ILE A 61 -9.88 -19.13 36.14
CA ILE A 61 -11.23 -18.66 35.78
C ILE A 61 -11.38 -17.15 36.02
N GLU A 62 -10.85 -16.65 37.14
CA GLU A 62 -10.95 -15.25 37.53
C GLU A 62 -10.04 -14.34 36.68
N GLN A 63 -8.93 -14.88 36.15
CA GLN A 63 -8.04 -14.17 35.24
C GLN A 63 -8.55 -14.09 33.79
N GLN A 64 -9.51 -14.92 33.39
CA GLN A 64 -10.06 -14.88 32.04
C GLN A 64 -10.94 -13.65 31.80
N SER A 65 -10.94 -13.15 30.56
CA SER A 65 -11.85 -12.08 30.13
C SER A 65 -13.31 -12.44 30.37
N LYS A 66 -14.15 -11.44 30.66
CA LYS A 66 -15.60 -11.60 30.81
C LYS A 66 -16.30 -12.08 29.54
N ASP A 67 -15.66 -11.85 28.39
CA ASP A 67 -16.16 -12.26 27.07
C ASP A 67 -15.63 -13.63 26.65
N HIS A 68 -14.61 -14.15 27.35
CA HIS A 68 -14.12 -15.51 27.14
C HIS A 68 -15.05 -16.51 27.82
N ARG A 69 -15.51 -17.52 27.08
CA ARG A 69 -16.56 -18.41 27.57
C ARG A 69 -15.99 -19.68 28.19
N LEU A 70 -16.46 -20.01 29.38
CA LEU A 70 -16.00 -21.17 30.12
C LEU A 70 -17.13 -22.18 30.28
N VAL A 71 -16.85 -23.41 29.84
CA VAL A 71 -17.66 -24.61 30.08
C VAL A 71 -16.96 -25.43 31.14
N ILE A 72 -17.61 -25.69 32.26
CA ILE A 72 -16.96 -26.36 33.41
C ILE A 72 -17.53 -27.75 33.56
N VAL A 73 -16.64 -28.75 33.60
CA VAL A 73 -16.93 -30.10 34.05
C VAL A 73 -16.22 -30.30 35.37
N VAL A 74 -16.96 -30.65 36.41
CA VAL A 74 -16.41 -30.85 37.76
C VAL A 74 -17.02 -32.07 38.44
N ASN A 75 -16.23 -32.76 39.27
CA ASN A 75 -16.76 -33.82 40.09
C ASN A 75 -17.66 -33.29 41.24
N ASP A 76 -18.37 -34.19 41.91
CA ASP A 76 -19.35 -33.82 42.93
C ASP A 76 -18.74 -33.28 44.23
N TYR A 77 -17.51 -33.68 44.56
CA TYR A 77 -16.80 -33.17 45.74
C TYR A 77 -16.27 -31.75 45.49
N GLN A 78 -15.47 -31.57 44.43
CA GLN A 78 -14.86 -30.28 44.08
C GLN A 78 -15.93 -29.27 43.65
N GLY A 79 -17.00 -29.72 43.00
CA GLY A 79 -18.11 -28.88 42.57
C GLY A 79 -18.82 -28.18 43.74
N LYS A 80 -18.96 -28.83 44.90
CA LYS A 80 -19.55 -28.22 46.10
C LYS A 80 -18.70 -27.09 46.67
N ILE A 81 -17.39 -27.10 46.41
CA ILE A 81 -16.43 -26.12 46.91
C ILE A 81 -16.32 -24.94 45.95
N ILE A 82 -16.10 -25.21 44.65
CA ILE A 82 -15.79 -24.17 43.67
C ILE A 82 -17.02 -23.42 43.15
N ILE A 83 -18.16 -24.10 42.95
CA ILE A 83 -19.34 -23.50 42.32
C ILE A 83 -19.91 -22.29 43.09
N PRO A 84 -19.99 -22.31 44.44
CA PRO A 84 -20.41 -21.13 45.19
C PRO A 84 -19.56 -19.88 44.92
N ALA A 85 -18.26 -20.03 44.62
CA ALA A 85 -17.38 -18.91 44.34
C ALA A 85 -17.55 -18.38 42.91
N ILE A 86 -17.79 -19.26 41.94
CA ILE A 86 -17.70 -18.90 40.52
C ILE A 86 -19.06 -18.72 39.83
N HIS A 87 -20.17 -19.24 40.35
CA HIS A 87 -21.42 -19.33 39.58
C HIS A 87 -22.03 -18.00 39.11
N LEU A 88 -21.65 -16.87 39.72
CA LEU A 88 -22.09 -15.53 39.34
C LEU A 88 -21.22 -14.90 38.24
N LEU A 89 -20.04 -15.45 37.96
CA LEU A 89 -19.10 -14.91 36.98
C LEU A 89 -19.68 -14.99 35.57
N ARG A 90 -19.67 -13.88 34.83
CA ARG A 90 -20.30 -13.74 33.51
C ARG A 90 -19.71 -14.74 32.49
N GLN A 91 -18.40 -14.95 32.53
CA GLN A 91 -17.66 -15.83 31.64
C GLN A 91 -18.12 -17.30 31.71
N ILE A 92 -18.72 -17.74 32.83
CA ILE A 92 -19.20 -19.12 32.97
C ILE A 92 -20.54 -19.26 32.27
N SER A 93 -20.55 -20.10 31.24
CA SER A 93 -21.74 -20.38 30.43
C SER A 93 -22.55 -21.56 30.94
N SER A 94 -21.86 -22.66 31.23
CA SER A 94 -22.46 -23.95 31.55
C SER A 94 -21.57 -24.71 32.53
N ILE A 95 -22.19 -25.34 33.51
CA ILE A 95 -21.53 -26.22 34.47
C ILE A 95 -22.17 -27.61 34.40
N TYR A 96 -21.33 -28.63 34.33
CA TYR A 96 -21.71 -30.04 34.30
C TYR A 96 -21.10 -30.76 35.49
N ILE A 97 -21.94 -31.46 36.26
CA ILE A 97 -21.48 -32.26 37.38
C ILE A 97 -21.29 -33.70 36.90
N TYR A 98 -20.04 -34.15 36.83
CA TYR A 98 -19.71 -35.52 36.48
C TYR A 98 -19.51 -36.34 37.77
N CYS A 99 -20.38 -37.30 38.05
CA CYS A 99 -20.39 -37.98 39.35
C CYS A 99 -20.81 -39.45 39.25
N THR A 100 -20.52 -40.23 40.30
CA THR A 100 -20.89 -41.65 40.36
C THR A 100 -22.34 -41.89 40.78
N HIS A 101 -23.01 -40.91 41.42
CA HIS A 101 -24.36 -41.06 41.97
C HIS A 101 -25.26 -39.81 41.71
N LYS A 102 -26.33 -39.97 40.93
CA LYS A 102 -27.22 -38.85 40.50
C LYS A 102 -28.15 -38.32 41.60
N GLN A 103 -28.64 -39.18 42.51
CA GLN A 103 -29.69 -38.79 43.47
C GLN A 103 -29.22 -37.82 44.56
N GLY A 104 -27.98 -37.97 45.05
CA GLY A 104 -27.42 -37.10 46.11
C GLY A 104 -27.11 -35.67 45.66
N ASN A 105 -26.89 -35.47 44.36
CA ASN A 105 -26.42 -34.18 43.83
C ASN A 105 -27.55 -33.28 43.30
N ARG A 106 -28.75 -33.82 43.01
CA ARG A 106 -29.89 -33.05 42.47
C ARG A 106 -30.36 -31.91 43.39
N ARG A 107 -30.32 -32.11 44.71
CA ARG A 107 -30.88 -31.15 45.69
C ARG A 107 -30.05 -29.87 45.85
N TRP A 108 -28.73 -29.96 45.72
CA TRP A 108 -27.87 -28.78 45.85
C TRP A 108 -27.62 -28.12 44.49
N THR A 109 -27.55 -28.90 43.42
CA THR A 109 -27.34 -28.38 42.06
C THR A 109 -28.49 -27.52 41.57
N SER A 110 -29.73 -27.82 41.97
CA SER A 110 -30.91 -27.01 41.63
C SER A 110 -30.86 -25.56 42.16
N LYS A 111 -29.93 -25.24 43.07
CA LYS A 111 -29.72 -23.88 43.58
C LYS A 111 -28.95 -22.98 42.60
N TYR A 112 -28.30 -23.56 41.59
CA TYR A 112 -27.39 -22.86 40.70
C TYR A 112 -27.88 -22.96 39.24
N PRO A 113 -28.42 -21.87 38.65
CA PRO A 113 -29.04 -21.89 37.32
C PRO A 113 -28.10 -22.28 36.18
N LYS A 114 -26.79 -22.09 36.37
CA LYS A 114 -25.77 -22.41 35.36
C LYS A 114 -25.41 -23.90 35.32
N ILE A 115 -25.87 -24.69 36.28
CA ILE A 115 -25.68 -26.15 36.25
C ILE A 115 -26.70 -26.74 35.26
N LYS A 116 -26.20 -27.22 34.13
CA LYS A 116 -27.02 -27.73 33.03
C LYS A 116 -27.44 -29.17 33.24
N ALA A 117 -26.54 -30.00 33.79
CA ALA A 117 -26.82 -31.41 34.02
C ALA A 117 -25.94 -32.03 35.12
N VAL A 118 -26.47 -33.11 35.71
CA VAL A 118 -25.74 -34.04 36.57
C VAL A 118 -25.66 -35.37 35.83
N ILE A 119 -24.44 -35.78 35.49
CA ILE A 119 -24.14 -36.83 34.52
C ILE A 119 -23.30 -37.92 35.17
N ILE A 120 -23.57 -39.17 34.79
CA ILE A 120 -22.81 -40.35 35.24
C ILE A 120 -22.02 -40.95 34.07
N GLU A 121 -22.66 -41.04 32.90
CA GLU A 121 -22.07 -41.71 31.74
C GLU A 121 -21.27 -40.73 30.87
N PRO A 122 -20.03 -41.05 30.47
CA PRO A 122 -19.23 -40.18 29.62
C PRO A 122 -19.88 -39.85 28.27
N ASN A 123 -20.65 -40.79 27.69
CA ASN A 123 -21.35 -40.56 26.43
C ASN A 123 -22.50 -39.55 26.58
N GLU A 124 -23.20 -39.56 27.72
CA GLU A 124 -24.24 -38.56 28.05
C GLU A 124 -23.60 -37.17 28.18
N LEU A 125 -22.40 -37.09 28.79
CA LEU A 125 -21.66 -35.83 28.92
C LEU A 125 -21.27 -35.25 27.57
N ILE A 126 -20.65 -36.07 26.72
CA ILE A 126 -20.21 -35.65 25.38
C ILE A 126 -21.42 -35.17 24.56
N SER A 127 -22.49 -35.96 24.50
CA SER A 127 -23.70 -35.60 23.75
C SER A 127 -24.30 -34.29 24.26
N ARG A 128 -24.38 -34.12 25.59
CA ARG A 128 -25.00 -32.92 26.17
C ARG A 128 -24.18 -31.66 25.90
N ILE A 129 -22.86 -31.76 26.04
CA ILE A 129 -21.96 -30.64 25.72
C ILE A 129 -22.04 -30.32 24.23
N GLN A 130 -22.09 -31.33 23.37
CA GLN A 130 -22.23 -31.15 21.92
C GLN A 130 -23.54 -30.43 21.55
N ASP A 131 -24.67 -30.85 22.12
CA ASP A 131 -25.98 -30.24 21.86
C ASP A 131 -26.01 -28.78 22.36
N ASP A 132 -25.57 -28.55 23.60
CA ASP A 132 -25.54 -27.21 24.21
C ASP A 132 -24.58 -26.28 23.44
N TYR A 133 -23.44 -26.80 22.95
CA TYR A 133 -22.47 -26.04 22.14
C TYR A 133 -23.03 -25.74 20.73
N ARG A 134 -23.72 -26.68 20.08
CA ARG A 134 -24.33 -26.48 18.75
C ARG A 134 -25.44 -25.44 18.79
N ILE A 135 -26.34 -25.52 19.76
CA ILE A 135 -27.40 -24.51 19.96
C ILE A 135 -26.78 -23.13 20.15
N GLN A 136 -25.65 -23.07 20.84
CA GLN A 136 -24.98 -21.83 21.18
C GLN A 136 -24.23 -21.21 19.99
N GLN A 137 -23.58 -22.00 19.13
CA GLN A 137 -23.03 -21.50 17.86
C GLN A 137 -24.09 -20.85 16.97
N GLN A 138 -25.31 -21.41 16.93
CA GLN A 138 -26.43 -20.84 16.17
C GLN A 138 -26.96 -19.52 16.75
N ILE A 139 -26.72 -19.26 18.05
CA ILE A 139 -27.18 -18.06 18.76
C ILE A 139 -26.09 -16.97 18.75
N ASP A 140 -24.81 -17.36 18.77
CA ASP A 140 -23.66 -16.49 19.06
C ASP A 140 -22.69 -16.28 17.87
N GLU A 141 -23.15 -16.42 16.62
CA GLU A 141 -22.49 -15.80 15.47
C GLU A 141 -23.11 -14.41 15.20
N PRO A 142 -22.72 -13.36 15.95
CA PRO A 142 -23.16 -12.02 15.62
C PRO A 142 -22.64 -11.66 14.23
N LEU A 143 -23.51 -11.09 13.41
CA LEU A 143 -23.08 -10.48 12.16
C LEU A 143 -22.21 -9.27 12.51
N SER A 144 -20.97 -9.26 12.04
CA SER A 144 -20.11 -8.08 12.13
C SER A 144 -20.60 -7.01 11.16
N ILE A 145 -21.60 -6.24 11.59
CA ILE A 145 -22.25 -5.18 10.80
C ILE A 145 -21.53 -3.85 11.05
N ASN A 146 -20.95 -3.27 10.00
CA ASN A 146 -20.44 -1.91 9.99
C ASN A 146 -21.51 -0.94 9.46
N MET A 147 -21.60 0.24 10.08
CA MET A 147 -22.66 1.23 9.83
C MET A 147 -22.16 2.44 9.02
N PHE A 148 -23.03 3.00 8.19
CA PHE A 148 -22.82 4.25 7.45
C PHE A 148 -24.05 5.16 7.59
N THR A 149 -23.83 6.46 7.85
CA THR A 149 -24.91 7.46 7.92
C THR A 149 -24.65 8.59 6.94
N THR A 150 -25.67 8.95 6.14
CA THR A 150 -25.55 9.93 5.04
C THR A 150 -26.26 11.27 5.27
N SER A 151 -26.88 11.46 6.43
CA SER A 151 -27.78 12.59 6.71
C SER A 151 -27.24 13.96 6.22
N PRO A 152 -27.92 14.63 5.27
CA PRO A 152 -27.54 15.96 4.81
C PRO A 152 -27.86 16.98 5.90
N GLY A 153 -26.82 17.66 6.42
CA GLY A 153 -26.99 18.80 7.33
C GLY A 153 -26.23 18.71 8.66
N SER A 154 -25.55 17.59 8.97
CA SER A 154 -24.62 17.59 10.10
C SER A 154 -23.22 18.03 9.64
N ASN A 155 -22.88 19.29 9.91
CA ASN A 155 -21.49 19.80 9.93
C ASN A 155 -20.72 19.19 11.13
N LYS A 156 -20.86 17.88 11.37
CA LYS A 156 -19.92 17.15 12.22
C LYS A 156 -18.80 16.72 11.30
N ALA A 157 -17.57 17.03 11.72
CA ALA A 157 -16.35 16.72 10.99
C ALA A 157 -16.36 15.27 10.45
N THR A 158 -15.48 15.01 9.49
CA THR A 158 -15.13 13.68 8.94
C THR A 158 -14.72 12.63 10.00
N THR A 159 -14.87 12.94 11.29
CA THR A 159 -14.82 12.07 12.46
C THR A 159 -16.14 11.33 12.75
N GLY A 160 -17.26 11.70 12.12
CA GLY A 160 -18.58 11.08 12.34
C GLY A 160 -18.94 9.90 11.42
N VAL A 161 -18.27 9.77 10.26
CA VAL A 161 -18.29 8.52 9.48
C VAL A 161 -17.33 7.57 10.17
N ASN A 162 -17.78 6.38 10.58
CA ASN A 162 -16.96 5.43 11.32
C ASN A 162 -15.66 5.13 10.54
N GLY A 163 -14.55 5.79 10.89
CA GLY A 163 -13.28 5.70 10.14
C GLY A 163 -12.82 4.24 9.99
N GLN A 164 -13.16 3.41 10.97
CA GLN A 164 -12.90 1.97 10.96
C GLN A 164 -13.52 1.25 9.75
N PHE A 165 -14.72 1.63 9.32
CA PHE A 165 -15.38 1.04 8.13
C PHE A 165 -14.59 1.35 6.86
N VAL A 166 -14.27 2.62 6.62
CA VAL A 166 -13.54 3.05 5.42
C VAL A 166 -12.16 2.40 5.36
N PHE A 167 -11.44 2.35 6.49
CA PHE A 167 -10.14 1.70 6.55
C PHE A 167 -10.25 0.18 6.36
N PHE A 168 -11.28 -0.47 6.90
CA PHE A 168 -11.48 -1.91 6.70
C PHE A 168 -11.82 -2.24 5.23
N GLN A 169 -12.62 -1.42 4.55
CA GLN A 169 -12.87 -1.57 3.12
C GLN A 169 -11.60 -1.44 2.28
N VAL A 170 -10.75 -0.45 2.60
CA VAL A 170 -9.43 -0.28 1.97
C VAL A 170 -8.49 -1.45 2.30
N LEU A 171 -8.56 -2.00 3.52
CA LEU A 171 -7.79 -3.17 3.94
C LEU A 171 -8.16 -4.40 3.12
N ILE A 172 -9.45 -4.67 2.92
CA ILE A 172 -9.94 -5.81 2.10
C ILE A 172 -9.44 -5.68 0.67
N ASP A 173 -9.64 -4.51 0.06
CA ASP A 173 -9.19 -4.22 -1.30
C ASP A 173 -7.66 -4.36 -1.45
N CYS A 174 -6.90 -3.97 -0.42
CA CYS A 174 -5.45 -4.18 -0.38
C CYS A 174 -5.13 -5.69 -0.35
N LEU A 175 -5.76 -6.45 0.56
CA LEU A 175 -5.53 -7.88 0.71
C LEU A 175 -5.84 -8.68 -0.56
N LEU A 176 -6.92 -8.35 -1.28
CA LEU A 176 -7.31 -9.01 -2.52
C LEU A 176 -6.34 -8.75 -3.68
N ARG A 177 -5.64 -7.60 -3.69
CA ARG A 177 -4.69 -7.24 -4.74
C ARG A 177 -3.25 -7.69 -4.46
N MET A 178 -2.95 -8.10 -3.23
CA MET A 178 -1.62 -8.61 -2.88
C MET A 178 -1.37 -9.99 -3.49
N LYS A 179 -0.14 -10.21 -3.94
CA LYS A 179 0.25 -11.52 -4.46
C LYS A 179 0.19 -12.60 -3.36
N PRO A 180 -0.28 -13.81 -3.70
CA PRO A 180 -0.24 -14.94 -2.80
C PRO A 180 1.21 -15.38 -2.52
N SER A 181 1.46 -15.91 -1.33
CA SER A 181 2.76 -16.40 -0.87
C SER A 181 2.58 -17.80 -0.26
N GLU A 182 3.39 -18.77 -0.72
CA GLU A 182 3.39 -20.13 -0.16
C GLU A 182 3.95 -20.15 1.27
N ALA A 183 4.84 -19.23 1.63
CA ALA A 183 5.32 -19.10 3.01
C ALA A 183 4.16 -18.79 3.96
N ASP A 184 3.26 -17.91 3.55
CA ASP A 184 2.13 -17.44 4.36
C ASP A 184 1.06 -18.53 4.50
N LYS A 185 0.82 -19.31 3.43
CA LYS A 185 -0.02 -20.52 3.52
C LYS A 185 0.57 -21.54 4.50
N ASN A 186 1.88 -21.75 4.48
CA ASN A 186 2.55 -22.67 5.41
C ASN A 186 2.52 -22.16 6.86
N GLU A 187 2.65 -20.85 7.09
CA GLU A 187 2.49 -20.23 8.40
C GLU A 187 1.09 -20.46 8.97
N LEU A 188 0.04 -20.20 8.17
CA LEU A 188 -1.34 -20.47 8.54
C LEU A 188 -1.56 -21.94 8.95
N ILE A 189 -1.09 -22.87 8.12
CA ILE A 189 -1.25 -24.30 8.38
C ILE A 189 -0.47 -24.72 9.62
N SER A 190 0.74 -24.19 9.82
CA SER A 190 1.57 -24.49 11.00
C SER A 190 0.93 -23.96 12.28
N TYR A 191 0.34 -22.76 12.24
CA TYR A 191 -0.43 -22.20 13.33
C TYR A 191 -1.57 -23.13 13.74
N TYR A 192 -2.41 -23.58 12.79
CA TYR A 192 -3.53 -24.47 13.13
C TYR A 192 -3.12 -25.90 13.49
N ILE A 193 -1.97 -26.40 13.00
CA ILE A 193 -1.41 -27.67 13.50
C ILE A 193 -1.09 -27.57 14.99
N ASN A 194 -0.54 -26.45 15.44
CA ASN A 194 -0.25 -26.21 16.85
C ASN A 194 -1.52 -25.95 17.65
N GLU A 195 -2.47 -25.20 17.10
CA GLU A 195 -3.73 -24.90 17.76
C GLU A 195 -4.56 -26.16 18.02
N TYR A 196 -4.66 -27.05 17.02
CA TYR A 196 -5.40 -28.30 17.12
C TYR A 196 -4.57 -29.46 17.71
N LEU A 197 -3.52 -29.17 18.48
CA LEU A 197 -2.71 -30.19 19.13
C LEU A 197 -3.58 -31.04 20.08
N GLY A 198 -3.72 -32.33 19.75
CA GLY A 198 -4.56 -33.27 20.50
C GLY A 198 -5.99 -33.42 19.97
N ASN A 199 -6.40 -32.64 18.97
CA ASN A 199 -7.64 -32.86 18.21
C ASN A 199 -7.33 -33.64 16.91
N LYS A 200 -7.45 -34.98 16.97
CA LYS A 200 -7.08 -35.84 15.83
C LYS A 200 -7.95 -35.61 14.59
N GLU A 201 -9.21 -35.23 14.79
CA GLU A 201 -10.17 -35.02 13.70
C GLU A 201 -9.79 -33.78 12.89
N GLU A 202 -9.61 -32.62 13.54
CA GLU A 202 -9.21 -31.40 12.84
C GLU A 202 -7.79 -31.49 12.26
N LEU A 203 -6.86 -32.20 12.93
CA LEU A 203 -5.54 -32.48 12.35
C LEU A 203 -5.61 -33.34 11.08
N ASN A 204 -6.55 -34.28 10.99
CA ASN A 204 -6.77 -35.05 9.76
C ASN A 204 -7.40 -34.17 8.67
N ASN A 205 -8.39 -33.33 9.01
CA ASN A 205 -8.97 -32.35 8.07
C ASN A 205 -7.90 -31.40 7.51
N LEU A 206 -7.00 -30.90 8.36
CA LEU A 206 -5.87 -30.05 7.95
C LEU A 206 -4.90 -30.77 7.00
N ARG A 207 -4.59 -32.05 7.25
CA ARG A 207 -3.76 -32.85 6.35
C ARG A 207 -4.43 -33.05 5.00
N GLU A 208 -5.73 -33.36 4.99
CA GLU A 208 -6.52 -33.53 3.77
C GLU A 208 -6.55 -32.22 2.97
N PHE A 209 -6.84 -31.10 3.64
CA PHE A 209 -6.84 -29.76 3.06
C PHE A 209 -5.49 -29.45 2.42
N ARG A 210 -4.38 -29.64 3.15
CA ARG A 210 -3.03 -29.39 2.63
C ARG A 210 -2.69 -30.21 1.39
N GLN A 211 -3.20 -31.44 1.28
CA GLN A 211 -2.89 -32.35 0.17
C GLN A 211 -3.79 -32.16 -1.05
N SER A 212 -5.04 -31.76 -0.85
CA SER A 212 -6.07 -31.81 -1.90
C SER A 212 -6.73 -30.47 -2.21
N TYR A 213 -6.39 -29.40 -1.47
CA TYR A 213 -6.82 -28.05 -1.81
C TYR A 213 -6.31 -27.64 -3.19
N SER A 214 -7.18 -26.99 -3.95
CA SER A 214 -6.85 -26.32 -5.21
C SER A 214 -7.72 -25.08 -5.35
N SER A 215 -7.23 -24.06 -6.06
CA SER A 215 -7.97 -22.81 -6.27
C SER A 215 -9.32 -23.04 -6.97
N GLY A 216 -9.47 -24.12 -7.75
CA GLY A 216 -10.74 -24.53 -8.37
C GLY A 216 -11.75 -25.21 -7.42
N LYS A 217 -11.36 -25.52 -6.17
CA LYS A 217 -12.24 -26.12 -5.14
C LYS A 217 -12.37 -25.25 -3.88
N ALA A 218 -12.08 -23.95 -3.97
CA ALA A 218 -12.12 -23.04 -2.84
C ALA A 218 -13.51 -22.96 -2.18
N LEU A 219 -14.59 -22.81 -2.97
CA LEU A 219 -15.95 -22.79 -2.44
C LEU A 219 -16.33 -24.11 -1.76
N TRP A 220 -16.00 -25.25 -2.37
CA TRP A 220 -16.28 -26.57 -1.79
C TRP A 220 -15.63 -26.76 -0.41
N TRP A 221 -14.38 -26.32 -0.28
CA TRP A 221 -13.67 -26.34 1.00
C TRP A 221 -14.25 -25.35 2.00
N TYR A 222 -14.65 -24.17 1.54
CA TYR A 222 -15.25 -23.14 2.38
C TYR A 222 -16.58 -23.60 2.96
N THR A 223 -17.43 -24.26 2.18
CA THR A 223 -18.74 -24.73 2.65
C THR A 223 -18.66 -25.98 3.53
N ARG A 224 -17.52 -26.68 3.54
CA ARG A 224 -17.35 -27.89 4.35
C ARG A 224 -17.15 -27.49 5.82
N GLU A 225 -17.86 -28.14 6.74
CA GLU A 225 -17.78 -27.92 8.20
C GLU A 225 -16.44 -28.38 8.82
N THR A 226 -15.33 -27.87 8.32
CA THR A 226 -13.95 -28.14 8.78
C THR A 226 -13.34 -26.87 9.38
N PHE A 227 -12.09 -26.96 9.82
CA PHE A 227 -11.33 -25.80 10.28
C PHE A 227 -11.46 -24.58 9.34
N PHE A 228 -11.47 -24.76 8.01
CA PHE A 228 -11.40 -23.63 7.08
C PHE A 228 -12.60 -22.68 7.20
N TYR A 229 -13.83 -23.22 7.16
CA TYR A 229 -15.06 -22.43 7.39
C TYR A 229 -15.03 -21.74 8.75
N LYS A 230 -14.84 -22.53 9.81
CA LYS A 230 -14.97 -22.08 11.21
C LYS A 230 -13.97 -20.96 11.50
N THR A 231 -12.72 -21.18 11.13
CA THR A 231 -11.61 -20.30 11.52
C THR A 231 -11.52 -19.04 10.67
N LEU A 232 -11.85 -19.13 9.37
CA LEU A 232 -11.95 -17.95 8.51
C LEU A 232 -13.08 -17.03 8.98
N ASN A 233 -14.27 -17.57 9.22
CA ASN A 233 -15.40 -16.77 9.70
C ASN A 233 -15.14 -16.21 11.10
N ALA A 234 -14.46 -16.95 11.99
CA ALA A 234 -14.01 -16.42 13.28
C ALA A 234 -13.01 -15.27 13.13
N ALA A 235 -12.03 -15.36 12.23
CA ALA A 235 -11.07 -14.29 11.97
C ALA A 235 -11.74 -13.03 11.40
N LEU A 236 -12.70 -13.19 10.48
CA LEU A 236 -13.50 -12.11 9.93
C LEU A 236 -14.38 -11.43 10.99
N ARG A 237 -15.08 -12.24 11.80
CA ARG A 237 -15.95 -11.76 12.88
C ARG A 237 -15.19 -10.94 13.92
N THR A 238 -14.05 -11.46 14.37
CA THR A 238 -13.17 -10.82 15.36
C THR A 238 -12.29 -9.73 14.76
N GLN A 239 -12.34 -9.52 13.44
CA GLN A 239 -11.45 -8.61 12.69
C GLN A 239 -9.96 -8.87 13.00
N ASN A 240 -9.57 -10.13 13.16
CA ASN A 240 -8.17 -10.51 13.37
C ASN A 240 -7.38 -10.32 12.07
N ILE A 241 -6.80 -9.12 11.91
CA ILE A 241 -6.17 -8.69 10.65
C ILE A 241 -5.00 -9.60 10.25
N HIS A 242 -4.24 -10.13 11.20
CA HIS A 242 -3.14 -11.05 10.88
C HIS A 242 -3.66 -12.36 10.29
N MET A 243 -4.70 -12.93 10.88
CA MET A 243 -5.30 -14.16 10.35
C MET A 243 -5.97 -13.93 9.00
N ILE A 244 -6.69 -12.81 8.82
CA ILE A 244 -7.27 -12.44 7.50
C ILE A 244 -6.15 -12.29 6.45
N TYR A 245 -5.01 -11.69 6.81
CA TYR A 245 -3.84 -11.61 5.92
C TYR A 245 -3.31 -12.99 5.51
N LEU A 246 -3.22 -13.94 6.43
CA LEU A 246 -2.77 -15.29 6.14
C LEU A 246 -3.79 -16.06 5.29
N PHE A 247 -5.09 -15.81 5.49
CA PHE A 247 -6.16 -16.36 4.67
C PHE A 247 -6.29 -15.73 3.27
N ARG A 248 -5.63 -14.60 3.00
CA ARG A 248 -5.90 -13.78 1.79
C ARG A 248 -5.84 -14.54 0.47
N SER A 249 -4.96 -15.54 0.34
CA SER A 249 -4.84 -16.32 -0.89
C SER A 249 -6.11 -17.16 -1.11
N TYR A 250 -6.61 -17.81 -0.06
CA TYR A 250 -7.82 -18.62 -0.12
C TYR A 250 -9.06 -17.75 -0.31
N ILE A 251 -9.07 -16.57 0.31
CA ILE A 251 -10.09 -15.54 0.10
C ILE A 251 -10.09 -15.09 -1.37
N GLY A 252 -8.92 -14.87 -1.97
CA GLY A 252 -8.80 -14.53 -3.40
C GLY A 252 -9.32 -15.62 -4.32
N ASP A 253 -9.06 -16.89 -3.98
CA ASP A 253 -9.60 -18.03 -4.74
C ASP A 253 -11.14 -18.09 -4.64
N ILE A 254 -11.72 -17.87 -3.45
CA ILE A 254 -13.18 -17.74 -3.27
C ILE A 254 -13.72 -16.58 -4.09
N TYR A 255 -13.07 -15.42 -4.04
CA TYR A 255 -13.45 -14.23 -4.78
C TYR A 255 -13.54 -14.51 -6.29
N HIS A 256 -12.50 -15.13 -6.87
CA HIS A 256 -12.48 -15.47 -8.29
C HIS A 256 -13.57 -16.48 -8.67
N GLN A 257 -13.84 -17.49 -7.83
CA GLN A 257 -14.95 -18.42 -8.08
C GLN A 257 -16.32 -17.73 -8.01
N LEU A 258 -16.53 -16.83 -7.06
CA LEU A 258 -17.77 -16.05 -7.00
C LEU A 258 -17.94 -15.17 -8.25
N GLN A 259 -16.86 -14.60 -8.80
CA GLN A 259 -16.92 -13.87 -10.07
C GLN A 259 -17.26 -14.80 -11.24
N GLU A 260 -16.64 -15.97 -11.30
CA GLU A 260 -16.84 -16.96 -12.36
C GLU A 260 -18.29 -17.49 -12.37
N TYR A 261 -18.86 -17.72 -11.19
CA TYR A 261 -20.21 -18.27 -11.02
C TYR A 261 -21.28 -17.19 -10.78
N GLN A 262 -20.94 -15.92 -11.01
CA GLN A 262 -21.85 -14.79 -10.83
C GLN A 262 -23.13 -14.99 -11.67
N THR A 263 -24.28 -14.89 -11.02
CA THR A 263 -25.58 -15.00 -11.70
C THR A 263 -25.86 -13.77 -12.56
N THR A 264 -26.64 -13.93 -13.63
CA THR A 264 -27.07 -12.80 -14.50
C THR A 264 -28.47 -12.30 -14.18
N ARG A 265 -29.21 -12.99 -13.30
CA ARG A 265 -30.58 -12.65 -12.91
C ARG A 265 -30.61 -12.01 -11.52
N VAL A 266 -31.59 -11.16 -11.29
CA VAL A 266 -31.89 -10.65 -9.94
C VAL A 266 -32.38 -11.82 -9.08
N LEU A 267 -31.84 -11.94 -7.87
CA LEU A 267 -32.22 -12.96 -6.90
C LEU A 267 -32.91 -12.35 -5.70
N ASN A 268 -33.93 -13.05 -5.20
CA ASN A 268 -34.47 -12.83 -3.86
C ASN A 268 -33.94 -13.94 -2.97
N VAL A 269 -33.16 -13.57 -1.95
CA VAL A 269 -32.51 -14.52 -1.05
C VAL A 269 -32.82 -14.21 0.40
N TYR A 270 -32.72 -15.26 1.22
CA TYR A 270 -33.22 -15.30 2.57
C TYR A 270 -32.16 -15.87 3.50
N ARG A 271 -31.99 -15.26 4.68
CA ARG A 271 -31.17 -15.82 5.76
C ARG A 271 -31.86 -15.59 7.08
N SER A 272 -31.95 -16.62 7.91
CA SER A 272 -32.48 -16.46 9.25
C SER A 272 -31.40 -16.52 10.32
N GLN A 273 -31.62 -15.80 11.42
CA GLN A 273 -30.73 -15.81 12.58
C GLN A 273 -31.46 -15.38 13.85
N CYS A 274 -30.83 -15.66 14.99
CA CYS A 274 -31.19 -15.03 16.27
C CYS A 274 -30.32 -13.79 16.47
N MET A 275 -30.89 -12.73 17.05
CA MET A 275 -30.21 -11.45 17.27
C MET A 275 -30.61 -10.87 18.62
N SER A 276 -29.72 -10.14 19.29
CA SER A 276 -30.06 -9.48 20.55
C SER A 276 -31.02 -8.31 20.36
N ASP A 277 -31.74 -7.94 21.44
CA ASP A 277 -32.58 -6.74 21.44
C ASP A 277 -31.80 -5.47 21.07
N GLU A 278 -30.56 -5.35 21.54
CA GLU A 278 -29.71 -4.18 21.29
C GLU A 278 -29.33 -4.06 19.80
N GLU A 279 -28.88 -5.14 19.18
CA GLU A 279 -28.54 -5.18 17.75
C GLU A 279 -29.76 -4.91 16.86
N LEU A 280 -30.92 -5.45 17.23
CA LEU A 280 -32.15 -5.23 16.49
C LEU A 280 -32.60 -3.76 16.57
N GLU A 281 -32.49 -3.13 17.75
CA GLU A 281 -32.78 -1.70 17.90
C GLU A 281 -31.79 -0.81 17.13
N ILE A 282 -30.53 -1.23 17.00
CA ILE A 282 -29.57 -0.57 16.11
C ILE A 282 -30.06 -0.64 14.65
N LEU A 283 -30.45 -1.83 14.15
CA LEU A 283 -30.94 -1.97 12.78
C LEU A 283 -32.22 -1.17 12.52
N LYS A 284 -33.16 -1.13 13.45
CA LYS A 284 -34.37 -0.28 13.34
C LYS A 284 -34.03 1.20 13.17
N ARG A 285 -33.04 1.70 13.92
CA ARG A 285 -32.59 3.10 13.82
C ARG A 285 -31.90 3.43 12.49
N LEU A 286 -31.37 2.41 11.81
CA LEU A 286 -30.65 2.53 10.54
C LEU A 286 -31.56 2.32 9.33
N SER A 287 -32.87 2.15 9.51
CA SER A 287 -33.80 2.01 8.39
C SER A 287 -33.65 3.19 7.43
N GLY A 288 -33.32 2.91 6.17
CA GLY A 288 -33.04 3.88 5.12
C GLY A 288 -31.54 4.18 4.89
N GLU A 289 -30.63 3.66 5.69
CA GLU A 289 -29.17 3.86 5.58
C GLU A 289 -28.45 2.61 5.01
N PHE A 290 -27.13 2.69 4.88
CA PHE A 290 -26.31 1.59 4.35
C PHE A 290 -25.59 0.81 5.46
N ILE A 291 -25.52 -0.50 5.28
CA ILE A 291 -24.79 -1.42 6.15
C ILE A 291 -23.80 -2.26 5.35
N SER A 292 -22.72 -2.69 6.00
CA SER A 292 -21.75 -3.63 5.43
C SER A 292 -21.59 -4.82 6.35
N ILE A 293 -21.62 -6.03 5.80
CA ILE A 293 -21.42 -7.26 6.56
C ILE A 293 -19.97 -7.71 6.38
N ASN A 294 -19.16 -7.70 7.44
CA ASN A 294 -17.73 -8.05 7.40
C ASN A 294 -17.44 -9.56 7.51
N SER A 295 -18.39 -10.38 7.10
CA SER A 295 -18.26 -11.83 7.00
C SER A 295 -18.85 -12.28 5.66
N PHE A 296 -18.46 -13.46 5.20
CA PHE A 296 -19.16 -14.08 4.09
C PHE A 296 -20.61 -14.30 4.49
N PHE A 297 -21.54 -13.94 3.62
CA PHE A 297 -22.95 -13.98 3.95
C PHE A 297 -23.64 -15.08 3.14
N SER A 298 -23.81 -16.24 3.77
CA SER A 298 -24.52 -17.37 3.17
C SER A 298 -26.03 -17.19 3.33
N THR A 299 -26.76 -17.36 2.25
CA THR A 299 -28.20 -17.13 2.13
C THR A 299 -28.82 -18.23 1.28
N SER A 300 -30.15 -18.33 1.24
CA SER A 300 -30.85 -19.29 0.39
C SER A 300 -31.86 -18.61 -0.52
N THR A 301 -32.06 -19.10 -1.74
CA THR A 301 -33.18 -18.66 -2.60
C THR A 301 -34.53 -19.20 -2.10
N ASN A 302 -34.53 -20.16 -1.17
CA ASN A 302 -35.72 -20.78 -0.62
C ASN A 302 -36.04 -20.26 0.80
N ARG A 303 -37.10 -19.45 0.91
CA ARG A 303 -37.55 -18.87 2.19
C ARG A 303 -37.88 -19.93 3.24
N SER A 304 -38.49 -21.04 2.86
CA SER A 304 -38.84 -22.12 3.80
C SER A 304 -37.59 -22.82 4.34
N THR A 305 -36.60 -23.05 3.48
CA THR A 305 -35.30 -23.59 3.90
C THR A 305 -34.60 -22.63 4.88
N ALA A 306 -34.56 -21.33 4.57
CA ALA A 306 -33.98 -20.33 5.48
C ALA A 306 -34.67 -20.31 6.85
N LEU A 307 -36.01 -20.31 6.89
CA LEU A 307 -36.78 -20.32 8.13
C LEU A 307 -36.59 -21.60 8.95
N SER A 308 -36.26 -22.73 8.31
CA SER A 308 -36.00 -23.99 9.02
C SER A 308 -34.77 -23.93 9.94
N PHE A 309 -33.86 -22.97 9.70
CA PHE A 309 -32.68 -22.73 10.54
C PHE A 309 -32.99 -21.87 11.78
N LEU A 310 -34.20 -21.32 11.93
CA LEU A 310 -34.60 -20.62 13.17
C LEU A 310 -34.81 -21.63 14.28
N SER A 311 -34.03 -21.51 15.36
CA SER A 311 -34.24 -22.34 16.55
C SER A 311 -35.63 -22.09 17.15
N SER A 312 -36.25 -23.15 17.67
CA SER A 312 -37.57 -23.09 18.33
C SER A 312 -37.52 -22.44 19.71
N SER A 313 -36.34 -22.09 20.22
CA SER A 313 -36.13 -21.56 21.58
C SER A 313 -35.82 -20.06 21.56
N SER A 314 -36.86 -19.22 21.53
CA SER A 314 -36.69 -17.79 21.80
C SER A 314 -36.45 -17.58 23.31
N SER A 315 -35.22 -17.23 23.70
CA SER A 315 -34.97 -16.64 25.02
C SER A 315 -35.59 -15.25 25.09
N ALA A 316 -35.93 -14.75 26.29
CA ALA A 316 -36.50 -13.41 26.48
C ALA A 316 -35.61 -12.29 25.87
N THR A 317 -34.30 -12.53 25.73
CA THR A 317 -33.28 -11.58 25.29
C THR A 317 -32.86 -11.70 23.81
N MET A 318 -33.35 -12.72 23.09
CA MET A 318 -32.99 -12.97 21.68
C MET A 318 -34.24 -12.96 20.81
N LYS A 319 -34.15 -12.29 19.66
CA LYS A 319 -35.23 -12.16 18.68
C LYS A 319 -34.95 -12.98 17.44
N ARG A 320 -36.01 -13.54 16.86
CA ARG A 320 -35.99 -14.29 15.61
C ARG A 320 -36.01 -13.29 14.46
N VAL A 321 -35.00 -13.36 13.59
CA VAL A 321 -34.81 -12.43 12.48
C VAL A 321 -34.73 -13.19 11.17
N LEU A 322 -35.38 -12.67 10.13
CA LEU A 322 -35.27 -13.10 8.75
C LEU A 322 -34.79 -11.91 7.92
N PHE A 323 -33.64 -12.05 7.26
CA PHE A 323 -33.22 -11.15 6.20
C PHE A 323 -33.89 -11.53 4.89
N GLU A 324 -34.48 -10.56 4.22
CA GLU A 324 -34.98 -10.64 2.85
C GLU A 324 -34.15 -9.68 1.99
N ILE A 325 -33.44 -10.23 1.01
CA ILE A 325 -32.43 -9.48 0.26
C ILE A 325 -32.76 -9.56 -1.22
N ILE A 326 -32.86 -8.40 -1.87
CA ILE A 326 -32.90 -8.30 -3.34
C ILE A 326 -31.48 -8.07 -3.83
N ALA A 327 -30.95 -9.02 -4.60
CA ALA A 327 -29.59 -9.00 -5.10
C ALA A 327 -29.58 -8.85 -6.62
N ASP A 328 -29.25 -7.65 -7.10
CA ASP A 328 -29.09 -7.36 -8.52
C ASP A 328 -27.60 -7.46 -8.92
N PRO A 329 -27.21 -8.46 -9.74
CA PRO A 329 -25.83 -8.61 -10.17
C PRO A 329 -25.33 -7.45 -11.05
N GLN A 330 -26.22 -6.69 -11.68
CA GLN A 330 -25.83 -5.56 -12.54
C GLN A 330 -25.33 -4.35 -11.73
N MET A 331 -25.73 -4.26 -10.47
CA MET A 331 -25.31 -3.18 -9.58
C MET A 331 -23.91 -3.42 -8.99
N VAL A 332 -23.46 -4.68 -8.94
CA VAL A 332 -22.21 -5.06 -8.28
C VAL A 332 -21.02 -4.92 -9.22
N THR A 333 -20.07 -4.05 -8.88
CA THR A 333 -18.86 -3.84 -9.69
C THR A 333 -17.58 -4.40 -9.04
N THR A 334 -17.53 -4.56 -7.71
CA THR A 334 -16.29 -5.01 -7.04
C THR A 334 -16.42 -6.24 -6.16
N LYS A 335 -17.57 -6.50 -5.53
CA LYS A 335 -17.76 -7.61 -4.56
C LYS A 335 -18.80 -8.64 -5.01
N PRO A 336 -18.38 -9.72 -5.68
CA PRO A 336 -19.29 -10.66 -6.32
C PRO A 336 -20.13 -11.45 -5.30
N PHE A 337 -21.22 -12.03 -5.81
CA PHE A 337 -22.03 -13.03 -5.12
C PHE A 337 -22.50 -14.07 -6.14
N ALA A 338 -22.65 -15.33 -5.74
CA ALA A 338 -23.02 -16.39 -6.67
C ALA A 338 -23.95 -17.41 -6.04
N GLU A 339 -24.74 -18.08 -6.89
CA GLU A 339 -25.42 -19.33 -6.53
C GLU A 339 -24.35 -20.43 -6.49
N ILE A 340 -24.04 -20.96 -5.31
CA ILE A 340 -22.89 -21.85 -5.11
C ILE A 340 -23.28 -23.31 -4.86
N SER A 341 -24.56 -23.66 -4.90
CA SER A 341 -25.05 -25.04 -4.65
C SER A 341 -24.26 -26.11 -5.43
N ALA A 342 -24.01 -25.90 -6.73
CA ALA A 342 -23.27 -26.86 -7.54
C ALA A 342 -21.78 -27.03 -7.15
N HIS A 343 -21.25 -26.11 -6.36
CA HIS A 343 -19.85 -26.02 -5.96
C HIS A 343 -19.66 -26.14 -4.44
N SER A 344 -20.75 -26.27 -3.68
CA SER A 344 -20.78 -26.47 -2.24
C SER A 344 -20.56 -27.95 -1.88
N SER A 345 -20.08 -28.20 -0.66
CA SER A 345 -20.10 -29.54 -0.05
C SER A 345 -21.50 -30.01 0.30
N PHE A 346 -22.48 -29.11 0.26
CA PHE A 346 -23.90 -29.37 0.50
C PHE A 346 -24.71 -29.02 -0.77
N PRO A 347 -24.64 -29.82 -1.85
CA PRO A 347 -25.22 -29.44 -3.14
C PRO A 347 -26.74 -29.42 -3.18
N THR A 348 -27.39 -29.92 -2.14
CA THR A 348 -28.85 -29.88 -1.97
C THR A 348 -29.35 -28.61 -1.30
N GLU A 349 -28.45 -27.77 -0.79
CA GLU A 349 -28.79 -26.49 -0.21
C GLU A 349 -28.79 -25.45 -1.34
N ASP A 350 -29.93 -24.79 -1.56
CA ASP A 350 -30.08 -23.71 -2.53
C ASP A 350 -29.31 -22.44 -2.08
N GLU A 351 -27.99 -22.56 -1.94
CA GLU A 351 -27.08 -21.62 -1.31
C GLU A 351 -26.60 -20.51 -2.26
N VAL A 352 -26.70 -19.28 -1.77
CA VAL A 352 -26.16 -18.08 -2.41
C VAL A 352 -25.20 -17.40 -1.44
N LEU A 353 -23.96 -17.20 -1.86
CA LEU A 353 -22.90 -16.66 -1.03
C LEU A 353 -22.50 -15.26 -1.50
N PHE A 354 -22.56 -14.28 -0.59
CA PHE A 354 -22.02 -12.95 -0.83
C PHE A 354 -20.60 -12.83 -0.31
N MET A 355 -19.74 -12.17 -1.09
CA MET A 355 -18.40 -11.79 -0.67
C MET A 355 -18.47 -10.90 0.58
N PHE A 356 -17.56 -11.10 1.52
CA PHE A 356 -17.52 -10.28 2.72
C PHE A 356 -17.20 -8.80 2.41
N GLY A 357 -17.78 -7.94 3.23
CA GLY A 357 -17.78 -6.50 3.05
C GLY A 357 -18.74 -5.99 1.98
N SER A 358 -19.63 -6.85 1.45
CA SER A 358 -20.75 -6.42 0.59
C SER A 358 -21.61 -5.38 1.31
N ILE A 359 -22.13 -4.43 0.53
CA ILE A 359 -22.87 -3.27 1.04
C ILE A 359 -24.34 -3.42 0.68
N PHE A 360 -25.19 -3.20 1.67
CA PHE A 360 -26.64 -3.31 1.52
C PHE A 360 -27.30 -2.01 1.96
N HIS A 361 -28.34 -1.60 1.24
CA HIS A 361 -29.25 -0.54 1.66
C HIS A 361 -30.37 -1.17 2.48
N LEU A 362 -30.47 -0.75 3.75
CA LEU A 362 -31.48 -1.27 4.66
C LEU A 362 -32.82 -0.58 4.39
N THR A 363 -33.80 -1.27 3.81
CA THR A 363 -35.05 -0.65 3.37
C THR A 363 -36.09 -0.58 4.49
N SER A 364 -36.30 -1.67 5.24
CA SER A 364 -37.24 -1.70 6.36
C SER A 364 -36.92 -2.80 7.39
N VAL A 365 -37.43 -2.61 8.60
CA VAL A 365 -37.38 -3.60 9.69
C VAL A 365 -38.80 -3.73 10.27
N ASP A 366 -39.46 -4.83 9.96
CA ASP A 366 -40.89 -5.05 10.27
C ASP A 366 -41.06 -6.34 11.10
N LEU A 367 -42.16 -6.45 11.86
CA LEU A 367 -42.50 -7.68 12.58
C LEU A 367 -43.62 -8.41 11.83
N ASP A 368 -43.39 -9.68 11.49
CA ASP A 368 -44.37 -10.55 10.82
C ASP A 368 -45.32 -11.22 11.81
N GLU A 369 -46.41 -11.82 11.29
CA GLU A 369 -47.48 -12.49 12.04
C GLU A 369 -46.96 -13.65 12.93
N ASP A 370 -45.84 -14.27 12.54
CA ASP A 370 -45.19 -15.38 13.26
C ASP A 370 -44.20 -14.94 14.36
N ASN A 371 -44.25 -13.67 14.79
CA ASN A 371 -43.26 -13.06 15.71
C ASN A 371 -41.81 -13.17 15.19
N VAL A 372 -41.63 -13.05 13.87
CA VAL A 372 -40.31 -13.01 13.22
C VAL A 372 -40.08 -11.60 12.70
N TRP A 373 -38.97 -10.98 13.08
CA TRP A 373 -38.58 -9.68 12.53
C TRP A 373 -38.03 -9.85 11.13
N ILE A 374 -38.66 -9.23 10.14
CA ILE A 374 -38.22 -9.21 8.75
C ILE A 374 -37.38 -7.97 8.53
N ILE A 375 -36.14 -8.17 8.10
CA ILE A 375 -35.20 -7.13 7.74
C ILE A 375 -35.01 -7.15 6.23
N ARG A 376 -35.53 -6.13 5.56
CA ARG A 376 -35.47 -6.00 4.11
C ARG A 376 -34.29 -5.14 3.70
N MET A 377 -33.54 -5.59 2.70
CA MET A 377 -32.41 -4.83 2.18
C MET A 377 -32.16 -5.09 0.70
N ASP A 378 -31.57 -4.12 0.03
CA ASP A 378 -31.17 -4.22 -1.38
C ASP A 378 -29.64 -4.21 -1.48
N LEU A 379 -29.09 -5.13 -2.28
CA LEU A 379 -27.67 -5.12 -2.58
C LEU A 379 -27.30 -3.87 -3.35
N CYS A 380 -26.33 -3.12 -2.84
CA CYS A 380 -25.94 -1.85 -3.41
C CYS A 380 -24.71 -1.96 -4.31
N SER A 381 -24.66 -1.08 -5.30
CA SER A 381 -23.44 -0.85 -6.06
C SER A 381 -22.38 -0.18 -5.18
N ASP A 382 -21.13 -0.61 -5.32
CA ASP A 382 -19.97 0.06 -4.72
C ASP A 382 -19.79 1.51 -5.26
N ASP A 383 -20.51 1.87 -6.34
CA ASP A 383 -20.43 3.13 -7.09
C ASP A 383 -21.41 4.23 -6.66
N ALA A 384 -22.12 4.10 -5.53
CA ALA A 384 -22.93 5.20 -5.00
C ALA A 384 -22.04 6.42 -4.65
N ASN A 385 -22.17 7.51 -5.42
CA ASN A 385 -21.24 8.65 -5.58
C ASN A 385 -20.49 9.20 -4.33
N ALA A 386 -21.03 9.06 -3.12
CA ALA A 386 -20.37 9.51 -1.89
C ALA A 386 -19.26 8.56 -1.40
N LEU A 387 -19.44 7.24 -1.53
CA LEU A 387 -18.52 6.24 -1.00
C LEU A 387 -17.27 6.10 -1.87
N LYS A 388 -17.45 6.15 -3.20
CA LYS A 388 -16.38 6.13 -4.19
C LYS A 388 -15.37 7.26 -3.99
N GLN A 389 -15.82 8.48 -3.77
CA GLN A 389 -14.93 9.62 -3.56
C GLN A 389 -14.10 9.50 -2.28
N VAL A 390 -14.70 8.96 -1.21
CA VAL A 390 -14.00 8.69 0.05
C VAL A 390 -12.99 7.56 -0.14
N LEU A 391 -13.37 6.45 -0.77
CA LEU A 391 -12.47 5.32 -1.01
C LEU A 391 -11.35 5.67 -2.00
N LEU A 392 -11.62 6.41 -3.07
CA LEU A 392 -10.61 6.87 -4.03
C LEU A 392 -9.62 7.85 -3.39
N ASN A 393 -10.09 8.85 -2.62
CA ASN A 393 -9.19 9.75 -1.88
C ASN A 393 -8.32 8.99 -0.87
N ARG A 394 -8.86 7.95 -0.22
CA ARG A 394 -8.08 7.12 0.71
C ARG A 394 -7.08 6.23 -0.02
N LYS A 395 -7.44 5.68 -1.17
CA LYS A 395 -6.54 4.89 -2.03
C LYS A 395 -5.40 5.75 -2.57
N SER A 396 -5.66 6.97 -3.05
CA SER A 396 -4.62 7.88 -3.56
C SER A 396 -3.60 8.31 -2.49
N GLN A 397 -4.03 8.42 -1.23
CA GLN A 397 -3.14 8.76 -0.10
C GLN A 397 -2.20 7.61 0.34
N ASN A 398 -2.44 6.35 -0.06
CA ASN A 398 -1.66 5.17 0.38
C ASN A 398 -0.46 4.84 -0.55
N GLY A 399 -0.28 5.61 -1.63
CA GLY A 399 0.76 5.39 -2.65
C GLY A 399 0.20 4.70 -3.91
N VAL A 400 0.79 5.02 -5.06
CA VAL A 400 0.46 4.43 -6.37
C VAL A 400 1.51 3.35 -6.68
N GLY A 401 1.08 2.15 -7.11
CA GLY A 401 1.96 1.00 -7.40
C GLY A 401 1.32 -0.37 -7.11
N VAL A 402 2.05 -1.47 -7.37
CA VAL A 402 1.59 -2.85 -7.09
C VAL A 402 1.41 -3.05 -5.58
N THR A 403 0.25 -3.56 -5.17
CA THR A 403 -0.07 -3.78 -3.76
C THR A 403 0.88 -4.79 -3.11
N ASN A 404 1.53 -4.38 -2.02
CA ASN A 404 2.55 -5.16 -1.30
C ASN A 404 2.50 -4.88 0.21
N LEU A 405 3.39 -5.53 0.97
CA LEU A 405 3.46 -5.43 2.43
C LEU A 405 3.74 -4.03 2.96
N ARG A 406 4.47 -3.19 2.21
CA ARG A 406 4.68 -1.78 2.56
C ARG A 406 3.36 -1.00 2.57
N ILE A 407 2.55 -1.14 1.50
CA ILE A 407 1.22 -0.48 1.43
C ILE A 407 0.31 -1.02 2.53
N PHE A 408 0.34 -2.33 2.78
CA PHE A 408 -0.40 -2.96 3.86
C PHE A 408 0.00 -2.39 5.24
N GLY A 409 1.31 -2.31 5.53
CA GLY A 409 1.84 -1.71 6.76
C GLY A 409 1.40 -0.25 6.96
N LYS A 410 1.40 0.56 5.89
CA LYS A 410 0.90 1.94 5.94
C LYS A 410 -0.58 2.04 6.29
N ILE A 411 -1.41 1.16 5.71
CA ILE A 411 -2.85 1.12 6.03
C ILE A 411 -3.04 0.78 7.51
N LEU A 412 -2.27 -0.19 8.03
CA LEU A 412 -2.33 -0.59 9.44
C LEU A 412 -1.90 0.53 10.39
N ALA A 413 -0.81 1.24 10.09
CA ALA A 413 -0.37 2.38 10.88
C ALA A 413 -1.46 3.47 10.96
N ARG A 414 -2.14 3.75 9.84
CA ARG A 414 -3.27 4.71 9.80
C ARG A 414 -4.51 4.23 10.55
N MET A 415 -4.69 2.92 10.67
CA MET A 415 -5.71 2.31 11.54
C MET A 415 -5.33 2.35 13.03
N GLY A 416 -4.15 2.86 13.38
CA GLY A 416 -3.60 2.82 14.74
C GLY A 416 -3.13 1.44 15.17
N LYS A 417 -2.90 0.51 14.23
CA LYS A 417 -2.42 -0.85 14.48
C LYS A 417 -0.90 -0.91 14.31
N PHE A 418 -0.17 -0.16 15.15
CA PHE A 418 1.26 0.09 14.98
C PHE A 418 2.12 -1.17 15.09
N ASP A 419 1.86 -2.05 16.07
CA ASP A 419 2.65 -3.28 16.24
C ASP A 419 2.51 -4.20 15.02
N LEU A 420 1.29 -4.28 14.47
CA LEU A 420 1.04 -5.06 13.27
C LEU A 420 1.66 -4.40 12.03
N ALA A 421 1.64 -3.07 11.95
CA ALA A 421 2.34 -2.34 10.90
C ALA A 421 3.85 -2.63 10.95
N GLU A 422 4.48 -2.50 12.12
CA GLU A 422 5.90 -2.82 12.35
C GLU A 422 6.21 -4.25 11.90
N LYS A 423 5.41 -5.24 12.33
CA LYS A 423 5.54 -6.65 11.93
C LYS A 423 5.61 -6.83 10.42
N TYR A 424 4.73 -6.18 9.65
CA TYR A 424 4.69 -6.35 8.20
C TYR A 424 5.74 -5.53 7.45
N PHE A 425 6.15 -4.38 7.97
CA PHE A 425 7.31 -3.66 7.45
C PHE A 425 8.59 -4.50 7.61
N VAL A 426 8.81 -5.06 8.81
CA VAL A 426 9.95 -5.96 9.06
C VAL A 426 9.89 -7.19 8.16
N ARG A 427 8.71 -7.82 8.03
CA ARG A 427 8.52 -8.94 7.09
C ARG A 427 8.90 -8.57 5.66
N PHE A 428 8.52 -7.38 5.20
CA PHE A 428 8.85 -6.91 3.86
C PHE A 428 10.33 -6.59 3.68
N ILE A 429 10.99 -6.05 4.71
CA ILE A 429 12.44 -5.80 4.73
C ILE A 429 13.22 -7.08 4.46
N HIS A 430 12.76 -8.23 4.98
CA HIS A 430 13.40 -9.53 4.75
C HIS A 430 13.33 -10.03 3.30
N ASP A 431 12.45 -9.48 2.46
CA ASP A 431 12.40 -9.81 1.03
C ASP A 431 13.57 -9.20 0.23
N PHE A 432 14.34 -8.31 0.85
CA PHE A 432 15.47 -7.64 0.21
C PHE A 432 16.82 -8.12 0.77
N PRO A 433 17.87 -8.22 -0.08
CA PRO A 433 19.20 -8.55 0.40
C PRO A 433 19.73 -7.44 1.32
N PRO A 434 20.66 -7.76 2.26
CA PRO A 434 21.32 -6.76 3.07
C PRO A 434 21.90 -5.64 2.19
N ASN A 435 21.63 -4.39 2.55
CA ASN A 435 22.09 -3.17 1.85
C ASN A 435 21.38 -2.84 0.52
N HIS A 436 20.23 -3.46 0.21
CA HIS A 436 19.40 -3.04 -0.91
C HIS A 436 18.96 -1.57 -0.74
N PRO A 437 19.10 -0.67 -1.75
CA PRO A 437 18.84 0.77 -1.57
C PRO A 437 17.43 1.10 -1.08
N PHE A 438 16.44 0.31 -1.50
CA PHE A 438 15.05 0.47 -1.06
C PHE A 438 14.83 0.22 0.44
N LEU A 439 15.73 -0.52 1.11
CA LEU A 439 15.66 -0.73 2.55
C LEU A 439 15.77 0.58 3.33
N ALA A 440 16.49 1.58 2.82
CA ALA A 440 16.58 2.88 3.46
C ALA A 440 15.20 3.55 3.59
N ILE A 441 14.37 3.46 2.55
CA ILE A 441 12.99 3.98 2.56
C ILE A 441 12.13 3.19 3.54
N LEU A 442 12.29 1.87 3.57
CA LEU A 442 11.53 1.01 4.47
C LEU A 442 11.89 1.24 5.94
N TYR A 443 13.16 1.49 6.24
CA TYR A 443 13.61 1.82 7.59
C TYR A 443 13.14 3.21 8.03
N ASP A 444 13.15 4.22 7.15
CA ASP A 444 12.57 5.55 7.46
C ASP A 444 11.07 5.43 7.80
N GLU A 445 10.32 4.65 7.01
CA GLU A 445 8.88 4.43 7.26
C GLU A 445 8.64 3.63 8.54
N LEU A 446 9.52 2.68 8.86
CA LEU A 446 9.45 1.91 10.10
C LEU A 446 9.75 2.78 11.33
N ALA A 447 10.72 3.69 11.22
CA ALA A 447 11.01 4.69 12.25
C ALA A 447 9.80 5.60 12.49
N GLU A 448 9.13 6.07 11.44
CA GLU A 448 7.91 6.87 11.59
C GLU A 448 6.82 6.10 12.35
N VAL A 449 6.62 4.81 12.04
CA VAL A 449 5.63 3.95 12.71
C VAL A 449 5.98 3.75 14.18
N THR A 450 7.24 3.45 14.51
CA THR A 450 7.66 3.23 15.90
C THR A 450 7.70 4.53 16.72
N ALA A 451 7.99 5.67 16.09
CA ALA A 451 7.84 6.98 16.72
C ALA A 451 6.36 7.27 17.05
N GLN A 452 5.43 6.97 16.13
CA GLN A 452 4.00 7.13 16.37
C GLN A 452 3.46 6.18 17.46
N SER A 453 4.08 5.01 17.64
CA SER A 453 3.78 4.09 18.76
C SER A 453 4.49 4.45 20.07
N GLN A 454 5.20 5.59 20.12
CA GLN A 454 5.97 6.07 21.28
C GLN A 454 7.19 5.21 21.65
N GLN A 455 7.66 4.36 20.74
CA GLN A 455 8.85 3.53 20.89
C GLN A 455 10.08 4.24 20.28
N TYR A 456 10.47 5.36 20.89
CA TYR A 456 11.51 6.25 20.35
C TYR A 456 12.89 5.59 20.21
N ASP A 457 13.25 4.67 21.12
CA ASP A 457 14.53 3.95 21.03
C ASP A 457 14.59 3.10 19.75
N LYS A 458 13.53 2.34 19.45
CA LYS A 458 13.43 1.60 18.19
C LYS A 458 13.39 2.53 16.98
N SER A 459 12.71 3.68 17.08
CA SER A 459 12.72 4.70 16.01
C SER A 459 14.14 5.13 15.66
N MET A 460 14.95 5.45 16.66
CA MET A 460 16.35 5.84 16.45
C MET A 460 17.16 4.70 15.82
N GLU A 461 16.99 3.45 16.28
CA GLU A 461 17.68 2.29 15.67
C GLU A 461 17.33 2.11 14.19
N TRP A 462 16.07 2.32 13.80
CA TRP A 462 15.66 2.24 12.40
C TRP A 462 16.21 3.40 11.56
N GLU A 463 16.23 4.62 12.10
CA GLU A 463 16.86 5.78 11.45
C GLU A 463 18.36 5.55 11.21
N GLU A 464 19.08 5.00 12.19
CA GLU A 464 20.50 4.65 12.06
C GLU A 464 20.72 3.62 10.94
N LYS A 465 19.90 2.55 10.87
CA LYS A 465 19.97 1.56 9.78
C LYS A 465 19.66 2.17 8.42
N ALA A 466 18.69 3.09 8.35
CA ALA A 466 18.39 3.81 7.12
C ALA A 466 19.60 4.64 6.67
N LEU A 467 20.25 5.35 7.61
CA LEU A 467 21.42 6.17 7.35
C LEU A 467 22.60 5.32 6.86
N MET A 468 22.90 4.19 7.51
CA MET A 468 23.98 3.28 7.10
C MET A 468 23.82 2.79 5.65
N ILE A 469 22.59 2.46 5.21
CA ILE A 469 22.35 2.04 3.83
C ILE A 469 22.50 3.22 2.85
N LYS A 470 22.04 4.42 3.23
CA LYS A 470 22.22 5.64 2.43
C LYS A 470 23.71 5.94 2.23
N GLU A 471 24.52 5.80 3.28
CA GLU A 471 25.97 5.99 3.25
C GLU A 471 26.71 4.91 2.43
N GLN A 472 26.34 3.64 2.58
CA GLN A 472 26.93 2.55 1.79
C GLN A 472 26.57 2.62 0.29
N ALA A 473 25.35 3.04 -0.04
CA ALA A 473 24.94 3.29 -1.42
C ALA A 473 25.77 4.44 -2.02
N GLN A 474 26.12 5.45 -1.22
CA GLN A 474 26.99 6.55 -1.63
C GLN A 474 28.44 6.09 -1.86
N SER A 475 28.97 5.20 -1.01
CA SER A 475 30.29 4.57 -1.20
C SER A 475 30.35 3.62 -2.42
N ASN A 476 29.30 2.85 -2.69
CA ASN A 476 29.22 1.95 -3.84
C ASN A 476 28.91 2.67 -5.16
N LYS A 477 28.21 3.81 -5.15
CA LYS A 477 28.09 4.68 -6.32
C LYS A 477 29.45 5.24 -6.73
N ASN A 478 30.35 5.52 -5.79
CA ASN A 478 31.73 5.93 -6.08
C ASN A 478 32.58 4.84 -6.75
N SER A 479 32.20 3.55 -6.69
CA SER A 479 32.94 2.43 -7.31
C SER A 479 32.35 1.88 -8.61
N LYS A 480 31.08 2.16 -8.91
CA LYS A 480 30.37 1.71 -10.15
C LYS A 480 30.01 2.84 -11.13
N ALA A 481 30.34 4.10 -10.84
CA ALA A 481 30.09 5.26 -11.70
C ALA A 481 31.00 5.32 -12.95
N ASN A 482 30.89 4.33 -13.84
CA ASN A 482 31.68 4.31 -15.09
C ASN A 482 30.91 4.52 -16.39
N THR A 483 29.58 4.73 -16.41
CA THR A 483 28.88 5.04 -17.69
C THR A 483 27.62 5.92 -17.65
N THR A 484 27.17 6.46 -16.52
CA THR A 484 26.02 7.38 -16.50
C THR A 484 26.26 8.54 -15.54
N ASN A 485 26.13 9.78 -16.04
CA ASN A 485 26.11 11.00 -15.23
C ASN A 485 24.89 10.97 -14.30
N THR A 486 24.99 10.27 -13.18
CA THR A 486 24.01 10.33 -12.10
C THR A 486 24.18 11.66 -11.38
N ILE A 487 23.10 12.44 -11.31
CA ILE A 487 23.06 13.68 -10.54
C ILE A 487 23.44 13.36 -9.09
N PRO A 488 24.37 14.10 -8.48
CA PRO A 488 24.75 13.88 -7.10
C PRO A 488 23.53 14.10 -6.19
N ASN A 489 23.47 13.33 -5.11
CA ASN A 489 22.39 13.48 -4.14
C ASN A 489 22.61 14.76 -3.34
N ILE A 490 21.76 15.78 -3.54
CA ILE A 490 21.89 17.08 -2.88
C ILE A 490 20.86 17.14 -1.74
N PRO A 491 21.30 17.17 -0.47
CA PRO A 491 20.39 17.21 0.68
C PRO A 491 19.36 18.35 0.62
N ALA A 492 18.15 18.11 1.12
CA ALA A 492 17.08 19.12 1.15
C ALA A 492 17.47 20.40 1.92
N LYS A 493 18.37 20.29 2.89
CA LYS A 493 18.87 21.41 3.70
C LYS A 493 20.06 22.15 3.08
N THR A 494 20.57 21.71 1.93
CA THR A 494 21.70 22.36 1.26
C THR A 494 21.36 23.81 0.94
N LYS A 495 22.24 24.71 1.40
CA LYS A 495 22.21 26.13 1.09
C LYS A 495 22.95 26.37 -0.23
N TRP A 496 22.43 27.31 -1.03
CA TRP A 496 22.97 27.65 -2.33
C TRP A 496 23.60 29.04 -2.27
N VAL A 497 24.83 29.15 -2.77
CA VAL A 497 25.46 30.44 -3.01
C VAL A 497 24.66 31.14 -4.12
N GLN A 498 24.06 32.28 -3.79
CA GLN A 498 23.16 32.99 -4.70
C GLN A 498 23.90 33.76 -5.80
N GLU A 499 25.20 34.01 -5.63
CA GLU A 499 26.05 34.63 -6.66
C GLU A 499 26.56 33.58 -7.64
N GLY A 500 26.10 33.67 -8.89
CA GLY A 500 26.52 32.84 -10.00
C GLY A 500 27.87 33.28 -10.58
N ILE A 501 28.61 32.30 -11.08
CA ILE A 501 29.89 32.49 -11.76
C ILE A 501 29.68 32.21 -13.24
N THR A 502 30.00 33.16 -14.12
CA THR A 502 29.95 32.93 -15.57
C THR A 502 31.09 32.02 -15.98
N VAL A 503 30.77 30.84 -16.52
CA VAL A 503 31.72 29.78 -16.89
C VAL A 503 31.87 29.57 -18.40
N ALA A 504 30.88 30.05 -19.19
CA ALA A 504 30.96 30.09 -20.65
C ALA A 504 30.14 31.27 -21.19
N GLY A 505 30.57 31.86 -22.30
CA GLY A 505 29.97 33.08 -22.86
C GLY A 505 30.33 34.34 -22.05
N GLY A 506 29.36 35.24 -21.88
CA GLY A 506 29.53 36.46 -21.07
C GLY A 506 30.32 37.60 -21.71
N HIS A 507 30.73 37.45 -22.98
CA HIS A 507 31.47 38.46 -23.76
C HIS A 507 30.60 39.13 -24.82
N GLY A 508 29.31 39.28 -24.53
CA GLY A 508 28.28 39.81 -25.44
C GLY A 508 27.64 38.75 -26.34
N ASN A 509 26.60 39.16 -27.07
CA ASN A 509 25.92 38.36 -28.07
C ASN A 509 26.75 38.35 -29.36
N GLY A 510 27.19 37.17 -29.80
CA GLY A 510 27.83 37.01 -31.10
C GLY A 510 28.26 35.58 -31.40
N SER A 511 28.97 35.41 -32.51
CA SER A 511 29.37 34.11 -33.05
C SER A 511 30.85 33.79 -32.83
N GLU A 512 31.61 34.64 -32.14
CA GLU A 512 32.99 34.31 -31.77
C GLU A 512 33.03 33.12 -30.79
N LEU A 513 34.17 32.45 -30.69
CA LEU A 513 34.30 31.25 -29.84
C LEU A 513 34.29 31.56 -28.33
N ASN A 514 34.44 32.82 -27.93
CA ASN A 514 34.24 33.26 -26.54
C ASN A 514 32.83 33.85 -26.29
N GLN A 515 31.96 33.81 -27.30
CA GLN A 515 30.60 34.33 -27.24
C GLN A 515 29.58 33.19 -27.42
N LEU A 516 28.38 33.42 -26.90
CA LEU A 516 27.20 32.58 -27.09
C LEU A 516 26.07 33.47 -27.62
N ASN A 517 25.08 32.86 -28.26
CA ASN A 517 23.87 33.52 -28.71
C ASN A 517 22.67 32.58 -28.51
N GLY A 518 21.92 32.84 -27.43
CA GLY A 518 20.81 32.01 -27.01
C GLY A 518 21.22 30.56 -26.71
N PRO A 519 22.09 30.31 -25.70
CA PRO A 519 22.38 28.96 -25.26
C PRO A 519 21.13 28.32 -24.64
N ILE A 520 20.82 27.08 -25.00
CA ILE A 520 19.59 26.40 -24.59
C ILE A 520 19.90 25.12 -23.82
N GLY A 521 20.20 24.03 -24.53
CA GLY A 521 20.56 22.75 -23.92
C GLY A 521 22.04 22.73 -23.54
N LEU A 522 22.34 22.09 -22.42
CA LEU A 522 23.72 21.85 -22.01
C LEU A 522 23.88 20.44 -21.44
N PHE A 523 25.07 19.91 -21.62
CA PHE A 523 25.56 18.70 -21.00
C PHE A 523 26.88 19.00 -20.32
N ILE A 524 27.13 18.41 -19.15
CA ILE A 524 28.41 18.51 -18.46
C ILE A 524 28.97 17.12 -18.22
N ASP A 525 30.24 16.91 -18.55
CA ASP A 525 30.92 15.66 -18.23
C ASP A 525 31.63 15.71 -16.87
N LYS A 526 32.15 14.56 -16.44
CA LYS A 526 32.87 14.40 -15.16
C LYS A 526 34.11 15.30 -15.02
N ASP A 527 34.68 15.76 -16.14
CA ASP A 527 35.86 16.63 -16.17
C ASP A 527 35.43 18.11 -16.18
N ARG A 528 34.15 18.39 -15.89
CA ARG A 528 33.51 19.72 -15.91
C ARG A 528 33.59 20.39 -17.27
N THR A 529 33.71 19.60 -18.34
CA THR A 529 33.61 20.13 -19.69
C THR A 529 32.14 20.29 -20.06
N ILE A 530 31.77 21.51 -20.44
CA ILE A 530 30.42 21.92 -20.76
C ILE A 530 30.25 21.85 -22.28
N ILE A 531 29.24 21.12 -22.74
CA ILE A 531 28.83 21.05 -24.13
C ILE A 531 27.49 21.77 -24.26
N ILE A 532 27.43 22.76 -25.14
CA ILE A 532 26.34 23.73 -25.18
C ILE A 532 25.74 23.77 -26.58
N ALA A 533 24.41 23.70 -26.64
CA ALA A 533 23.64 24.02 -27.83
C ALA A 533 23.48 25.55 -27.93
N ASP A 534 24.32 26.15 -28.77
CA ASP A 534 24.34 27.58 -29.06
C ASP A 534 23.36 27.86 -30.20
N CYS A 535 22.07 27.87 -29.84
CA CYS A 535 20.93 27.69 -30.75
C CYS A 535 20.89 28.73 -31.88
N LEU A 536 21.09 30.01 -31.56
CA LEU A 536 20.98 31.08 -32.56
C LEU A 536 22.24 31.24 -33.43
N ASN A 537 23.32 30.53 -33.08
CA ASN A 537 24.53 30.42 -33.90
C ASN A 537 24.60 29.08 -34.66
N ASP A 538 23.56 28.26 -34.61
CA ASP A 538 23.44 26.98 -35.33
C ASP A 538 24.65 26.04 -35.10
N ARG A 539 25.10 25.94 -33.84
CA ARG A 539 26.31 25.19 -33.50
C ARG A 539 26.26 24.55 -32.12
N ILE A 540 27.10 23.54 -31.95
CA ILE A 540 27.45 22.96 -30.64
C ILE A 540 28.90 23.32 -30.33
N VAL A 541 29.11 23.85 -29.13
CA VAL A 541 30.40 24.34 -28.64
C VAL A 541 30.72 23.70 -27.30
N GLU A 542 32.00 23.40 -27.12
CA GLU A 542 32.54 22.75 -25.93
C GLU A 542 33.47 23.72 -25.18
N TRP A 543 33.27 23.86 -23.87
CA TRP A 543 34.13 24.62 -22.96
C TRP A 543 34.69 23.71 -21.88
N THR A 544 36.01 23.59 -21.80
CA THR A 544 36.67 22.96 -20.65
C THR A 544 36.72 23.92 -19.47
N ASP A 545 36.81 23.39 -18.25
CA ASP A 545 36.87 24.21 -17.04
C ASP A 545 38.00 25.27 -17.13
N GLY A 546 37.67 26.51 -16.75
CA GLY A 546 38.56 27.67 -16.84
C GLY A 546 38.90 28.19 -18.25
N ALA A 547 38.34 27.62 -19.33
CA ALA A 547 38.61 28.09 -20.69
C ALA A 547 37.94 29.46 -20.97
N THR A 548 38.69 30.36 -21.62
CA THR A 548 38.16 31.68 -22.02
C THR A 548 37.43 31.66 -23.37
N ARG A 549 37.53 30.56 -24.12
CA ARG A 549 36.85 30.33 -25.41
C ARG A 549 36.52 28.86 -25.58
N GLY A 550 35.43 28.57 -26.28
CA GLY A 550 34.98 27.23 -26.61
C GLY A 550 35.66 26.67 -27.85
N ARG A 551 35.45 25.37 -28.06
CA ARG A 551 35.84 24.61 -29.24
C ARG A 551 34.57 24.22 -29.99
N LEU A 552 34.51 24.50 -31.29
CA LEU A 552 33.40 24.07 -32.15
C LEU A 552 33.46 22.55 -32.35
N ILE A 553 32.37 21.86 -31.98
CA ILE A 553 32.28 20.39 -32.11
C ILE A 553 31.20 19.93 -33.10
N ALA A 554 30.19 20.74 -33.39
CA ALA A 554 29.22 20.48 -34.47
C ALA A 554 28.62 21.78 -35.04
N GLY A 555 28.23 21.77 -36.32
CA GLY A 555 27.59 22.91 -36.99
C GLY A 555 28.52 24.12 -37.20
N GLY A 556 27.97 25.33 -37.12
CA GLY A 556 28.73 26.59 -37.23
C GLY A 556 29.12 27.01 -38.66
N ARG A 557 28.49 26.41 -39.69
CA ARG A 557 28.66 26.73 -41.12
C ARG A 557 27.40 27.33 -41.75
N GLY A 558 26.67 28.10 -40.94
CA GLY A 558 25.36 28.66 -41.26
C GLY A 558 24.21 27.65 -41.11
N PRO A 559 22.96 28.15 -41.06
CA PRO A 559 21.78 27.31 -40.90
C PRO A 559 21.56 26.44 -42.14
N GLY A 560 21.27 25.15 -41.94
CA GLY A 560 20.87 24.26 -43.03
C GLY A 560 20.89 22.78 -42.68
N ARG A 561 20.51 21.94 -43.66
CA ARG A 561 20.42 20.48 -43.54
C ARG A 561 21.64 19.71 -44.07
N ARG A 562 22.68 20.40 -44.53
CA ARG A 562 23.90 19.71 -44.99
C ARG A 562 24.55 18.96 -43.83
N SER A 563 25.30 17.90 -44.14
CA SER A 563 25.99 17.11 -43.11
C SER A 563 26.92 17.93 -42.22
N ASP A 564 27.38 19.11 -42.68
CA ASP A 564 28.25 20.02 -41.94
C ASP A 564 27.51 21.21 -41.27
N GLN A 565 26.19 21.20 -41.27
CA GLN A 565 25.31 22.28 -40.77
C GLN A 565 24.33 21.78 -39.70
N LEU A 566 23.82 22.72 -38.91
CA LEU A 566 22.67 22.57 -38.01
C LEU A 566 21.72 23.74 -38.29
N ASN A 567 20.51 23.72 -37.74
CA ASN A 567 19.54 24.81 -37.83
C ASN A 567 18.67 24.84 -36.56
N GLY A 568 18.99 25.77 -35.66
CA GLY A 568 18.35 25.88 -34.35
C GLY A 568 18.52 24.62 -33.49
N PRO A 569 19.75 24.20 -33.16
CA PRO A 569 19.97 23.11 -32.23
C PRO A 569 19.45 23.50 -30.84
N THR A 570 18.48 22.77 -30.33
CA THR A 570 17.80 23.08 -29.06
C THR A 570 18.34 22.29 -27.89
N ASP A 571 18.94 21.13 -28.13
CA ASP A 571 19.46 20.27 -27.07
C ASP A 571 20.66 19.45 -27.52
N VAL A 572 21.45 19.02 -26.54
CA VAL A 572 22.64 18.19 -26.77
C VAL A 572 22.87 17.24 -25.59
N ILE A 573 23.11 15.97 -25.91
CA ILE A 573 23.60 14.96 -24.94
C ILE A 573 24.86 14.29 -25.49
N VAL A 574 25.62 13.63 -24.62
CA VAL A 574 26.79 12.84 -25.02
C VAL A 574 26.54 11.36 -24.78
N HIS A 575 26.84 10.53 -25.78
CA HIS A 575 26.80 9.08 -25.68
C HIS A 575 27.94 8.46 -26.48
N ASN A 576 28.77 7.62 -25.85
CA ASN A 576 29.93 6.95 -26.46
C ASN A 576 30.86 7.90 -27.25
N ASP A 577 31.26 9.02 -26.64
CA ASP A 577 32.10 10.08 -27.25
C ASP A 577 31.52 10.72 -28.52
N ASN A 578 30.21 10.57 -28.74
CA ASN A 578 29.45 11.28 -29.75
C ASN A 578 28.50 12.27 -29.09
N VAL A 579 28.28 13.41 -29.75
CA VAL A 579 27.21 14.33 -29.38
C VAL A 579 25.97 14.01 -30.19
N ILE A 580 24.84 13.91 -29.51
CA ILE A 580 23.52 13.70 -30.10
C ILE A 580 22.75 14.99 -29.92
N VAL A 581 22.27 15.56 -31.02
CA VAL A 581 21.77 16.92 -31.08
C VAL A 581 20.34 16.92 -31.60
N SER A 582 19.46 17.66 -30.91
CA SER A 582 18.13 17.98 -31.38
C SER A 582 18.22 19.15 -32.35
N ASP A 583 18.15 18.89 -33.65
CA ASP A 583 18.26 19.89 -34.71
C ASP A 583 16.86 20.36 -35.13
N SER A 584 16.24 21.15 -34.25
CA SER A 584 14.78 21.35 -34.18
C SER A 584 14.16 21.88 -35.47
N LYS A 585 14.74 22.91 -36.10
CA LYS A 585 14.18 23.50 -37.32
C LYS A 585 14.39 22.64 -38.56
N ASN A 586 15.29 21.66 -38.46
CA ASN A 586 15.46 20.64 -39.47
C ASN A 586 14.65 19.37 -39.15
N GLU A 587 13.89 19.32 -38.06
CA GLU A 587 13.04 18.20 -37.66
C GLU A 587 13.80 16.86 -37.63
N GLN A 588 15.00 16.88 -37.06
CA GLN A 588 15.88 15.71 -37.04
C GLN A 588 16.73 15.64 -35.77
N ILE A 589 17.17 14.43 -35.45
CA ILE A 589 18.22 14.19 -34.45
C ILE A 589 19.47 13.71 -35.16
N VAL A 590 20.56 14.43 -34.93
CA VAL A 590 21.85 14.16 -35.59
C VAL A 590 22.91 13.73 -34.58
N ARG A 591 23.77 12.82 -35.01
CA ARG A 591 24.96 12.38 -34.29
C ARG A 591 26.20 12.98 -34.91
N TRP A 592 27.07 13.53 -34.08
CA TRP A 592 28.41 13.97 -34.47
C TRP A 592 29.46 13.33 -33.57
N SER A 593 30.62 13.04 -34.12
CA SER A 593 31.77 12.65 -33.29
C SER A 593 32.29 13.86 -32.54
N ARG A 594 32.45 13.75 -31.21
CA ARG A 594 32.99 14.84 -30.38
C ARG A 594 34.41 15.24 -30.81
N GLN A 595 35.19 14.29 -31.35
CA GLN A 595 36.56 14.51 -31.83
C GLN A 595 36.64 15.04 -33.27
N ASN A 596 35.57 14.88 -34.08
CA ASN A 596 35.59 15.22 -35.51
C ASN A 596 34.36 16.03 -35.92
N SER A 597 34.52 17.35 -35.90
CA SER A 597 33.50 18.34 -36.27
C SER A 597 33.38 18.60 -37.78
N LYS A 598 33.54 17.58 -38.62
CA LYS A 598 33.42 17.74 -40.08
C LYS A 598 32.02 17.42 -40.63
N SER A 599 31.35 16.42 -40.07
CA SER A 599 30.05 15.98 -40.57
C SER A 599 29.28 15.19 -39.51
N GLY A 600 27.98 15.42 -39.48
CA GLY A 600 27.01 14.63 -38.73
C GLY A 600 26.27 13.62 -39.57
N GLU A 601 25.65 12.70 -38.87
CA GLU A 601 24.78 11.65 -39.40
C GLU A 601 23.39 11.79 -38.77
N THR A 602 22.34 11.82 -39.60
CA THR A 602 20.96 11.81 -39.12
C THR A 602 20.61 10.43 -38.55
N ILE A 603 20.20 10.39 -37.28
CA ILE A 603 19.74 9.16 -36.62
C ILE A 603 18.22 9.01 -36.72
N LEU A 604 17.49 10.13 -36.59
CA LEU A 604 16.03 10.21 -36.69
C LEU A 604 15.68 11.44 -37.52
N SER A 605 14.68 11.34 -38.38
CA SER A 605 14.20 12.41 -39.26
C SER A 605 12.67 12.53 -39.23
N GLU A 606 12.14 13.64 -39.72
CA GLU A 606 10.69 13.90 -39.81
C GLU A 606 10.01 13.89 -38.42
N LEU A 607 10.73 14.40 -37.42
CA LEU A 607 10.21 14.56 -36.07
C LEU A 607 10.32 16.02 -35.62
N ALA A 608 9.19 16.63 -35.25
CA ALA A 608 9.21 17.90 -34.53
C ALA A 608 9.79 17.64 -33.13
N CYS A 609 11.05 18.03 -32.94
CA CYS A 609 11.83 17.77 -31.74
C CYS A 609 12.21 19.07 -31.04
N GLN A 610 11.84 19.22 -29.77
CA GLN A 610 12.27 20.36 -28.96
C GLN A 610 13.40 20.00 -28.00
N ARG A 611 13.26 18.98 -27.16
CA ARG A 611 14.33 18.49 -26.28
C ARG A 611 14.44 16.99 -26.35
N LEU A 612 15.61 16.48 -25.98
CA LEU A 612 15.86 15.05 -25.98
C LEU A 612 16.57 14.60 -24.72
N THR A 613 16.35 13.35 -24.37
CA THR A 613 17.17 12.63 -23.38
C THR A 613 17.39 11.19 -23.83
N MET A 614 18.30 10.50 -23.17
CA MET A 614 18.59 9.11 -23.46
C MET A 614 18.68 8.31 -22.16
N ASP A 615 18.03 7.15 -22.13
CA ASP A 615 18.14 6.24 -21.00
C ASP A 615 19.42 5.38 -21.06
N CYS A 616 19.70 4.65 -19.98
CA CYS A 616 20.87 3.77 -19.89
C CYS A 616 20.85 2.60 -20.89
N GLN A 617 19.72 2.35 -21.55
CA GLN A 617 19.55 1.31 -22.57
C GLN A 617 19.75 1.87 -23.99
N GLY A 618 19.94 3.18 -24.13
CA GLY A 618 20.16 3.86 -25.41
C GLY A 618 18.88 4.24 -26.15
N PHE A 619 17.70 4.21 -25.49
CA PHE A 619 16.49 4.76 -26.09
C PHE A 619 16.51 6.29 -26.02
N VAL A 620 16.13 6.94 -27.11
CA VAL A 620 16.03 8.40 -27.22
C VAL A 620 14.59 8.81 -26.96
N TYR A 621 14.39 9.72 -26.01
CA TYR A 621 13.10 10.31 -25.70
C TYR A 621 13.08 11.72 -26.23
N VAL A 622 12.02 12.10 -26.92
CA VAL A 622 11.92 13.38 -27.60
C VAL A 622 10.58 14.01 -27.28
N SER A 623 10.61 15.26 -26.81
CA SER A 623 9.41 16.09 -26.68
C SER A 623 9.01 16.67 -28.03
N ASN A 624 7.72 16.57 -28.34
CA ASN A 624 7.11 17.16 -29.51
C ASN A 624 6.06 18.18 -29.06
N SER A 625 6.42 19.46 -29.18
CA SER A 625 5.58 20.58 -28.73
C SER A 625 4.34 20.76 -29.61
N GLU A 626 4.42 20.38 -30.89
CA GLU A 626 3.32 20.52 -31.86
C GLU A 626 2.27 19.41 -31.68
N LEU A 627 2.72 18.19 -31.37
CA LEU A 627 1.85 17.04 -31.12
C LEU A 627 1.47 16.88 -29.64
N HIS A 628 1.97 17.75 -28.76
CA HIS A 628 1.62 17.74 -27.34
C HIS A 628 1.92 16.39 -26.66
N GLU A 629 3.08 15.80 -26.98
CA GLU A 629 3.44 14.47 -26.53
C GLU A 629 4.95 14.28 -26.39
N VAL A 630 5.34 13.19 -25.71
CA VAL A 630 6.71 12.70 -25.67
C VAL A 630 6.76 11.31 -26.29
N ARG A 631 7.72 11.10 -27.19
CA ARG A 631 7.94 9.82 -27.86
C ARG A 631 9.29 9.22 -27.50
N ARG A 632 9.30 7.90 -27.35
CA ARG A 632 10.50 7.06 -27.20
C ARG A 632 10.83 6.38 -28.53
N TYR A 633 12.10 6.44 -28.91
CA TYR A 633 12.68 5.85 -30.11
C TYR A 633 13.88 4.97 -29.77
N ARG A 634 14.10 3.97 -30.60
CA ARG A 634 15.35 3.20 -30.71
C ARG A 634 16.09 3.61 -31.98
N ALA A 635 17.41 3.38 -32.00
CA ALA A 635 18.20 3.59 -33.20
C ALA A 635 17.62 2.79 -34.39
N GLY A 636 17.29 3.50 -35.48
CA GLY A 636 16.67 2.93 -36.68
C GLY A 636 15.14 2.92 -36.70
N ASP A 637 14.47 3.36 -35.62
CA ASP A 637 13.02 3.49 -35.61
C ASP A 637 12.56 4.58 -36.59
N THR A 638 11.45 4.31 -37.27
CA THR A 638 10.74 5.29 -38.11
C THR A 638 9.49 5.84 -37.42
N ILE A 639 8.99 5.15 -36.39
CA ILE A 639 7.81 5.54 -35.62
C ILE A 639 8.11 5.34 -34.13
N GLY A 640 8.08 6.43 -33.35
CA GLY A 640 8.28 6.38 -31.90
C GLY A 640 7.03 5.94 -31.13
N THR A 641 7.23 5.36 -29.95
CA THR A 641 6.14 5.02 -29.01
C THR A 641 5.82 6.22 -28.14
N ILE A 642 4.54 6.60 -28.02
CA ILE A 642 4.10 7.65 -27.09
C ILE A 642 4.30 7.15 -25.65
N VAL A 643 4.95 7.97 -24.82
CA VAL A 643 5.24 7.66 -23.40
C VAL A 643 4.73 8.71 -22.42
N ALA A 644 4.31 9.88 -22.91
CA ALA A 644 3.59 10.91 -22.14
C ALA A 644 2.75 11.77 -23.09
N GLY A 645 1.57 12.20 -22.63
CA GLY A 645 0.62 12.93 -23.48
C GLY A 645 0.01 12.08 -24.59
N GLY A 646 -0.23 12.69 -25.76
CA GLY A 646 -0.74 12.01 -26.96
C GLY A 646 -2.27 12.01 -27.11
N ASN A 647 -3.00 12.56 -26.14
CA ASN A 647 -4.47 12.70 -26.17
C ASN A 647 -4.92 14.13 -26.52
N GLY A 648 -4.14 14.81 -27.36
CA GLY A 648 -4.38 16.19 -27.80
C GLY A 648 -3.93 17.27 -26.81
N PRO A 649 -4.01 18.55 -27.20
CA PRO A 649 -3.67 19.66 -26.33
C PRO A 649 -4.70 19.80 -25.21
N GLY A 650 -4.23 19.92 -23.96
CA GLY A 650 -5.09 20.19 -22.82
C GLY A 650 -4.36 20.07 -21.49
N ASN A 651 -5.11 20.06 -20.40
CA ASN A 651 -4.58 20.08 -19.03
C ASN A 651 -5.06 18.90 -18.17
N ASP A 652 -5.73 17.91 -18.76
CA ASP A 652 -6.02 16.64 -18.09
C ASP A 652 -4.74 15.86 -17.77
N LEU A 653 -4.84 14.80 -16.97
CA LEU A 653 -3.67 14.04 -16.50
C LEU A 653 -2.98 13.25 -17.61
N ASP A 654 -3.67 12.95 -18.70
CA ASP A 654 -3.16 12.29 -19.91
C ASP A 654 -2.85 13.27 -21.06
N GLN A 655 -2.93 14.58 -20.81
CA GLN A 655 -2.70 15.63 -21.81
C GLN A 655 -1.53 16.54 -21.43
N LEU A 656 -0.93 17.14 -22.46
CA LEU A 656 0.14 18.13 -22.35
C LEU A 656 -0.21 19.37 -23.19
N SER A 657 0.42 20.50 -22.90
CA SER A 657 0.33 21.75 -23.65
C SER A 657 1.73 22.32 -23.88
N TRP A 658 2.21 22.25 -25.13
CA TRP A 658 3.56 22.64 -25.54
C TRP A 658 4.67 22.07 -24.63
N PRO A 659 4.77 20.73 -24.49
CA PRO A 659 5.80 20.13 -23.66
C PRO A 659 7.20 20.49 -24.19
N THR A 660 8.09 20.92 -23.30
CA THR A 660 9.44 21.38 -23.69
C THR A 660 10.53 20.40 -23.31
N PHE A 661 10.84 20.26 -22.03
CA PHE A 661 11.94 19.42 -21.55
C PHE A 661 11.44 18.03 -21.15
N VAL A 662 12.29 17.02 -21.36
CA VAL A 662 12.04 15.63 -20.95
C VAL A 662 13.23 15.10 -20.14
N PHE A 663 12.93 14.47 -19.01
CA PHE A 663 13.91 13.74 -18.21
C PHE A 663 13.38 12.32 -17.96
N VAL A 664 14.27 11.33 -17.98
CA VAL A 664 13.93 9.93 -17.70
C VAL A 664 14.84 9.40 -16.61
N ASP A 665 14.25 8.86 -15.56
CA ASP A 665 14.98 8.29 -14.43
C ASP A 665 15.39 6.81 -14.68
N GLU A 666 16.09 6.21 -13.70
CA GLU A 666 16.53 4.81 -13.77
C GLU A 666 15.36 3.80 -13.81
N ASP A 667 14.19 4.18 -13.31
CA ASP A 667 12.96 3.38 -13.30
C ASP A 667 12.15 3.54 -14.61
N GLN A 668 12.64 4.35 -15.56
CA GLN A 668 11.97 4.73 -16.80
C GLN A 668 10.69 5.56 -16.59
N SER A 669 10.61 6.30 -15.50
CA SER A 669 9.61 7.35 -15.33
C SER A 669 9.98 8.55 -16.18
N VAL A 670 9.00 9.10 -16.90
CA VAL A 670 9.16 10.22 -17.83
C VAL A 670 8.63 11.49 -17.19
N TYR A 671 9.52 12.43 -16.92
CA TYR A 671 9.19 13.75 -16.40
C TYR A 671 9.18 14.75 -17.54
N VAL A 672 8.14 15.58 -17.60
CA VAL A 672 7.90 16.51 -18.70
C VAL A 672 7.59 17.90 -18.15
N SER A 673 8.32 18.89 -18.63
CA SER A 673 7.95 20.30 -18.45
C SER A 673 6.79 20.63 -19.38
N ASP A 674 5.59 20.68 -18.80
CA ASP A 674 4.35 20.99 -19.47
C ASP A 674 4.16 22.51 -19.50
N ASN A 675 4.95 23.15 -20.38
CA ASN A 675 5.21 24.58 -20.39
C ASN A 675 3.94 25.43 -20.47
N GLY A 676 3.04 25.08 -21.39
CA GLY A 676 1.77 25.78 -21.63
C GLY A 676 0.78 25.64 -20.47
N ASN A 677 0.91 24.60 -19.64
CA ASN A 677 0.09 24.40 -18.43
C ASN A 677 0.78 24.84 -17.13
N HIS A 678 2.02 25.34 -17.22
CA HIS A 678 2.80 25.84 -16.09
C HIS A 678 2.97 24.80 -14.97
N ARG A 679 3.29 23.57 -15.36
CA ARG A 679 3.44 22.43 -14.45
C ARG A 679 4.53 21.48 -14.91
N VAL A 680 4.94 20.59 -14.01
CA VAL A 680 5.76 19.42 -14.35
C VAL A 680 4.93 18.18 -14.06
N MET A 681 4.85 17.30 -15.05
CA MET A 681 4.09 16.06 -15.00
C MET A 681 5.04 14.87 -15.10
N MET A 682 4.74 13.78 -14.41
CA MET A 682 5.53 12.54 -14.41
C MET A 682 4.65 11.36 -14.81
N TRP A 683 5.08 10.58 -15.79
CA TRP A 683 4.47 9.29 -16.16
C TRP A 683 5.37 8.15 -15.68
N GLU A 684 4.83 7.24 -14.87
CA GLU A 684 5.49 5.96 -14.62
C GLU A 684 5.54 5.14 -15.92
N LYS A 685 6.47 4.18 -15.99
CA LYS A 685 6.59 3.30 -17.15
C LYS A 685 5.25 2.64 -17.51
N ASN A 686 4.79 2.89 -18.74
CA ASN A 686 3.51 2.41 -19.30
C ASN A 686 2.25 2.98 -18.62
N ALA A 687 2.35 4.04 -17.83
CA ALA A 687 1.17 4.72 -17.29
C ALA A 687 0.35 5.37 -18.41
N LYS A 688 -0.98 5.35 -18.27
CA LYS A 688 -1.90 6.03 -19.20
C LYS A 688 -2.11 7.51 -18.87
N GLU A 689 -1.94 7.86 -17.60
CA GLU A 689 -2.10 9.20 -17.06
C GLU A 689 -0.85 9.56 -16.26
N GLY A 690 -0.51 10.84 -16.24
CA GLY A 690 0.60 11.40 -15.50
C GLY A 690 0.19 11.88 -14.11
N VAL A 691 1.19 12.15 -13.29
CA VAL A 691 1.04 12.69 -11.94
C VAL A 691 1.67 14.08 -11.92
N LEU A 692 0.95 15.06 -11.34
CA LEU A 692 1.49 16.39 -11.10
C LEU A 692 2.57 16.32 -10.02
N VAL A 693 3.80 16.72 -10.35
CA VAL A 693 4.95 16.64 -9.44
C VAL A 693 5.56 18.01 -9.08
N ALA A 694 5.31 19.05 -9.87
CA ALA A 694 5.63 20.43 -9.50
C ALA A 694 4.67 21.43 -10.17
N GLY A 695 4.39 22.55 -9.50
CA GLY A 695 3.47 23.59 -9.98
C GLY A 695 2.01 23.15 -10.02
N GLY A 696 1.30 23.51 -11.10
CA GLY A 696 -0.11 23.12 -11.30
C GLY A 696 -1.14 23.95 -10.53
N ARG A 697 -0.73 25.06 -9.90
CA ARG A 697 -1.62 26.04 -9.26
C ARG A 697 -1.87 27.28 -10.13
N GLY A 698 -1.86 27.08 -11.45
CA GLY A 698 -1.93 28.15 -12.44
C GLY A 698 -0.63 28.94 -12.57
N GLN A 699 -0.60 29.85 -13.55
CA GLN A 699 0.53 30.74 -13.80
C GLN A 699 0.75 31.69 -12.62
N GLY A 700 2.00 31.88 -12.21
CA GLY A 700 2.37 32.88 -11.20
C GLY A 700 3.78 32.72 -10.68
N ASP A 701 4.15 33.57 -9.72
CA ASP A 701 5.50 33.70 -9.15
C ASP A 701 5.60 33.19 -7.70
N LYS A 702 4.49 32.72 -7.10
CA LYS A 702 4.51 32.10 -5.77
C LYS A 702 5.35 30.83 -5.77
N LEU A 703 5.81 30.39 -4.59
CA LEU A 703 6.58 29.15 -4.43
C LEU A 703 5.80 27.86 -4.80
N THR A 704 4.49 27.97 -5.01
CA THR A 704 3.61 26.88 -5.45
C THR A 704 3.21 26.98 -6.92
N GLN A 705 3.61 28.06 -7.60
CA GLN A 705 3.26 28.37 -8.98
C GLN A 705 4.53 28.41 -9.83
N LEU A 706 4.34 28.18 -11.11
CA LEU A 706 5.37 28.27 -12.13
C LEU A 706 4.86 29.17 -13.26
N SER A 707 5.76 29.63 -14.11
CA SER A 707 5.44 30.38 -15.32
C SER A 707 6.34 29.88 -16.45
N HIS A 708 5.72 29.14 -17.38
CA HIS A 708 6.39 28.54 -18.55
C HIS A 708 7.66 27.74 -18.19
N PRO A 709 7.57 26.71 -17.33
CA PRO A 709 8.73 25.91 -16.94
C PRO A 709 9.44 25.30 -18.15
N ASP A 710 10.77 25.24 -18.11
CA ASP A 710 11.58 24.67 -19.19
C ASP A 710 12.53 23.57 -18.70
N GLY A 711 13.84 23.78 -18.66
CA GLY A 711 14.80 22.73 -18.28
C GLY A 711 14.53 22.14 -16.91
N LEU A 712 14.54 20.81 -16.80
CA LEU A 712 14.32 20.11 -15.54
C LEU A 712 15.31 18.96 -15.37
N ILE A 713 15.66 18.68 -14.12
CA ILE A 713 16.51 17.56 -13.71
C ILE A 713 15.91 16.93 -12.46
N VAL A 714 15.94 15.61 -12.36
CA VAL A 714 15.46 14.87 -11.18
C VAL A 714 16.58 14.03 -10.58
N ASP A 715 16.86 14.22 -9.29
CA ASP A 715 17.85 13.41 -8.59
C ASP A 715 17.33 12.01 -8.20
N ALA A 716 18.20 11.17 -7.65
CA ALA A 716 17.83 9.82 -7.23
C ALA A 716 16.86 9.76 -6.03
N LEU A 717 16.62 10.88 -5.33
CA LEU A 717 15.62 10.97 -4.26
C LEU A 717 14.24 11.40 -4.81
N GLY A 718 14.15 11.75 -6.09
CA GLY A 718 12.96 12.32 -6.72
C GLY A 718 12.80 13.82 -6.45
N THR A 719 13.87 14.53 -6.09
CA THR A 719 13.90 15.98 -6.01
C THR A 719 13.97 16.57 -7.41
N ILE A 720 13.08 17.51 -7.72
CA ILE A 720 12.99 18.16 -9.03
C ILE A 720 13.67 19.52 -8.96
N TYR A 721 14.63 19.74 -9.85
CA TYR A 721 15.28 21.02 -10.12
C TYR A 721 14.76 21.53 -11.46
N LEU A 722 14.29 22.78 -11.49
CA LEU A 722 13.51 23.27 -12.62
C LEU A 722 13.83 24.74 -12.91
N ALA A 723 14.06 25.06 -14.17
CA ALA A 723 14.09 26.42 -14.67
C ALA A 723 12.65 26.94 -14.81
N ASP A 724 12.27 27.84 -13.91
CA ASP A 724 11.00 28.56 -13.96
C ASP A 724 11.20 29.79 -14.86
N ASN A 725 11.20 29.53 -16.17
CA ASN A 725 11.77 30.39 -17.21
C ASN A 725 11.28 31.85 -17.14
N ALA A 726 9.96 32.04 -17.19
CA ALA A 726 9.37 33.38 -17.26
C ALA A 726 9.36 34.10 -15.89
N ASN A 727 9.71 33.38 -14.81
CA ASN A 727 9.98 33.97 -13.49
C ASN A 727 11.48 34.19 -13.22
N HIS A 728 12.34 33.90 -14.20
CA HIS A 728 13.79 34.15 -14.15
C HIS A 728 14.49 33.55 -12.92
N ARG A 729 14.13 32.31 -12.59
CA ARG A 729 14.65 31.62 -11.40
C ARG A 729 14.77 30.12 -11.64
N VAL A 730 15.56 29.46 -10.80
CA VAL A 730 15.60 28.01 -10.68
C VAL A 730 14.97 27.60 -9.35
N MET A 731 14.02 26.68 -9.43
CA MET A 731 13.27 26.15 -8.32
C MET A 731 13.70 24.71 -8.00
N ARG A 732 13.63 24.34 -6.73
CA ARG A 732 13.80 22.98 -6.22
C ARG A 732 12.52 22.51 -5.52
N PHE A 733 12.03 21.34 -5.87
CA PHE A 733 10.87 20.68 -5.25
C PHE A 733 11.29 19.29 -4.73
N CYS A 734 11.40 19.13 -3.42
CA CYS A 734 11.64 17.80 -2.84
C CYS A 734 10.35 16.97 -2.88
N LYS A 735 10.51 15.65 -3.00
CA LYS A 735 9.39 14.70 -3.07
C LYS A 735 8.43 14.90 -1.89
N GLY A 736 7.15 15.11 -2.19
CA GLY A 736 6.09 15.31 -1.18
C GLY A 736 5.94 16.74 -0.65
N MET A 737 6.80 17.70 -1.05
CA MET A 737 6.63 19.10 -0.66
C MET A 737 5.55 19.79 -1.51
N ALA A 738 4.69 20.56 -0.86
CA ALA A 738 3.63 21.32 -1.52
C ALA A 738 4.11 22.62 -2.17
N GLN A 739 5.31 23.11 -1.81
CA GLN A 739 5.92 24.34 -2.32
C GLN A 739 7.41 24.10 -2.59
N GLY A 740 7.97 24.79 -3.58
CA GLY A 740 9.39 24.72 -3.89
C GLY A 740 10.23 25.79 -3.19
N THR A 741 11.54 25.72 -3.37
CA THR A 741 12.51 26.71 -2.89
C THR A 741 13.31 27.28 -4.06
N ILE A 742 13.53 28.59 -4.07
CA ILE A 742 14.43 29.23 -5.05
C ILE A 742 15.87 28.87 -4.69
N ILE A 743 16.63 28.40 -5.67
CA ILE A 743 18.04 28.01 -5.47
C ILE A 743 19.02 28.86 -6.29
N ALA A 744 18.56 29.48 -7.39
CA ALA A 744 19.32 30.42 -8.20
C ALA A 744 18.36 31.44 -8.86
N GLY A 745 18.82 32.67 -9.08
CA GLY A 745 17.98 33.74 -9.61
C GLY A 745 16.91 34.20 -8.61
N GLY A 746 15.77 34.67 -9.10
CA GLY A 746 14.66 35.13 -8.26
C GLY A 746 14.81 36.56 -7.70
N TYR A 747 15.81 37.30 -8.16
CA TYR A 747 16.04 38.72 -7.84
C TYR A 747 15.63 39.65 -9.00
N GLY A 748 14.63 39.22 -9.78
CA GLY A 748 14.18 39.90 -11.00
C GLY A 748 15.00 39.52 -12.23
N GLU A 749 14.53 39.98 -13.39
CA GLU A 749 15.26 39.90 -14.65
C GLU A 749 16.51 40.79 -14.61
N GLY A 750 17.66 40.28 -15.05
CA GLY A 750 18.87 41.08 -15.21
C GLY A 750 20.12 40.25 -15.41
N ASN A 751 21.28 40.92 -15.42
CA ASN A 751 22.58 40.33 -15.76
C ASN A 751 23.58 40.30 -14.59
N ASP A 752 23.17 40.73 -13.40
CA ASP A 752 23.96 40.60 -12.17
C ASP A 752 24.22 39.11 -11.84
N ALA A 753 25.16 38.85 -10.93
CA ALA A 753 25.57 37.48 -10.57
C ALA A 753 24.42 36.65 -9.96
N ASN A 754 23.49 37.29 -9.25
CA ASN A 754 22.32 36.65 -8.65
C ASN A 754 21.04 36.77 -9.51
N GLN A 755 21.16 37.30 -10.73
CA GLN A 755 20.04 37.46 -11.66
C GLN A 755 20.20 36.54 -12.86
N LEU A 756 19.05 36.12 -13.39
CA LEU A 756 18.93 35.31 -14.60
C LEU A 756 17.97 36.02 -15.55
N GLN A 757 18.02 35.66 -16.83
CA GLN A 757 17.09 36.09 -17.85
C GLN A 757 16.67 34.90 -18.70
N ASN A 758 15.43 34.46 -18.50
CA ASN A 758 14.83 33.30 -19.17
C ASN A 758 15.72 32.03 -19.10
N PRO A 759 16.02 31.49 -17.91
CA PRO A 759 16.83 30.28 -17.79
C PRO A 759 16.19 29.10 -18.54
N GLN A 760 17.00 28.32 -19.26
CA GLN A 760 16.56 27.20 -20.11
C GLN A 760 17.07 25.88 -19.52
N GLY A 761 18.11 25.26 -20.11
CA GLY A 761 18.68 24.02 -19.62
C GLY A 761 19.38 24.15 -18.27
N LEU A 762 19.41 23.02 -17.55
CA LEU A 762 20.13 22.85 -16.30
C LEU A 762 21.11 21.67 -16.44
N ALA A 763 22.20 21.67 -15.68
CA ALA A 763 23.08 20.51 -15.51
C ALA A 763 23.75 20.56 -14.13
N PHE A 764 24.17 19.41 -13.61
CA PHE A 764 24.97 19.33 -12.38
C PHE A 764 26.34 18.73 -12.67
N ASP A 765 27.39 19.30 -12.09
CA ASP A 765 28.69 18.64 -12.03
C ASP A 765 28.72 17.58 -10.92
N VAL A 766 29.84 16.85 -10.85
CA VAL A 766 30.07 15.78 -9.86
C VAL A 766 30.13 16.29 -8.41
N ASP A 767 30.37 17.58 -8.19
CA ASP A 767 30.40 18.21 -6.87
C ASP A 767 29.01 18.71 -6.43
N GLY A 768 28.01 18.63 -7.32
CA GLY A 768 26.66 19.12 -7.07
C GLY A 768 26.47 20.61 -7.33
N ASN A 769 27.39 21.27 -8.03
CA ASN A 769 27.18 22.64 -8.48
C ASN A 769 26.21 22.67 -9.65
N LEU A 770 25.31 23.64 -9.64
CA LEU A 770 24.28 23.83 -10.66
C LEU A 770 24.82 24.70 -11.80
N TYR A 771 24.66 24.25 -13.04
CA TYR A 771 24.93 25.02 -14.25
C TYR A 771 23.61 25.36 -14.92
N VAL A 772 23.45 26.62 -15.30
CA VAL A 772 22.21 27.17 -15.87
C VAL A 772 22.52 27.82 -17.21
N ALA A 773 21.80 27.42 -18.27
CA ALA A 773 21.76 28.16 -19.51
C ALA A 773 20.93 29.43 -19.32
N ASP A 774 21.62 30.56 -19.12
CA ASP A 774 21.04 31.87 -18.91
C ASP A 774 20.80 32.53 -20.28
N TRP A 775 19.77 32.03 -20.97
CA TRP A 775 19.53 32.22 -22.40
C TRP A 775 19.52 33.69 -22.83
N GLY A 776 18.80 34.54 -22.09
CA GLY A 776 18.66 35.96 -22.41
C GLY A 776 19.94 36.76 -22.19
N ASN A 777 20.78 36.32 -21.25
CA ASN A 777 22.09 36.91 -20.98
C ASN A 777 23.23 36.30 -21.81
N HIS A 778 22.93 35.31 -22.65
CA HIS A 778 23.89 34.65 -23.55
C HIS A 778 25.14 34.10 -22.83
N ARG A 779 24.90 33.42 -21.71
CA ARG A 779 25.96 32.85 -20.86
C ARG A 779 25.52 31.55 -20.21
N ILE A 780 26.49 30.79 -19.70
CA ILE A 780 26.25 29.73 -18.72
C ILE A 780 26.73 30.20 -17.35
N GLN A 781 25.87 30.12 -16.35
CA GLN A 781 26.21 30.43 -14.96
C GLN A 781 26.31 29.17 -14.12
N ARG A 782 27.32 29.12 -13.24
CA ARG A 782 27.50 28.10 -12.21
C ARG A 782 27.13 28.66 -10.84
N PHE A 783 26.26 27.96 -10.11
CA PHE A 783 25.90 28.24 -8.72
C PHE A 783 26.43 27.13 -7.83
N ASN A 784 27.19 27.50 -6.81
CA ASN A 784 27.82 26.54 -5.90
C ASN A 784 26.89 26.23 -4.71
N ILE A 785 27.07 25.05 -4.13
CA ILE A 785 26.53 24.74 -2.81
C ILE A 785 27.43 25.34 -1.72
N ASP A 786 26.84 25.81 -0.62
CA ASP A 786 27.58 26.33 0.53
C ASP A 786 28.11 25.15 1.37
N GLN A 787 29.43 24.96 1.36
CA GLN A 787 30.13 23.87 2.05
C GLN A 787 30.41 24.18 3.54
N SER A 788 29.96 25.32 4.08
CA SER A 788 30.28 25.75 5.45
C SER A 788 29.64 24.89 6.57
N ASP A 789 28.70 24.00 6.25
CA ASP A 789 28.09 23.05 7.19
C ASP A 789 28.82 21.68 7.26
N GLU A 790 29.99 21.51 6.62
CA GLU A 790 30.85 20.29 6.75
C GLU A 790 31.64 20.21 8.10
N SER A 791 31.30 21.04 9.08
CA SER A 791 31.91 21.01 10.42
C SER A 791 31.22 20.03 11.38
N SER A 792 31.06 18.76 10.98
CA SER A 792 30.96 17.63 11.93
C SER A 792 31.27 16.28 11.28
N GLY A 793 32.44 16.15 10.65
CA GLY A 793 32.93 14.85 10.20
C GLY A 793 34.13 14.97 9.27
N ASN A 794 35.31 15.25 9.83
CA ASN A 794 36.56 15.35 9.08
C ASN A 794 36.79 14.11 8.19
N ILE A 795 36.70 14.28 6.89
CA ILE A 795 37.35 13.41 5.90
C ILE A 795 38.77 13.98 5.70
N ASN A 796 39.72 13.53 6.52
CA ASN A 796 41.13 13.83 6.28
C ASN A 796 41.70 12.85 5.26
N HIS A 797 41.84 13.30 4.00
CA HIS A 797 42.92 12.82 3.15
C HIS A 797 44.09 13.81 3.24
N THR A 798 45.25 13.26 3.62
CA THR A 798 46.60 13.85 3.55
C THR A 798 47.12 14.53 4.82
N LEU A 799 47.66 13.73 5.74
CA LEU A 799 48.88 14.07 6.48
C LEU A 799 49.55 12.77 6.95
N CYS A 800 50.36 12.19 6.06
CA CYS A 800 51.34 11.19 6.42
C CYS A 800 52.69 11.92 6.55
N LEU A 801 53.14 12.19 7.78
CA LEU A 801 54.51 11.98 8.26
C LEU A 801 54.84 12.76 9.53
N SER A 802 55.50 12.01 10.41
CA SER A 802 56.42 12.41 11.48
C SER A 802 55.83 12.73 12.85
N LEU A 803 56.43 12.07 13.86
CA LEU A 803 56.43 12.38 15.29
C LEU A 803 55.13 11.95 16.00
N LEU A 804 55.10 10.97 16.92
CA LEU A 804 56.04 10.69 18.01
C LEU A 804 55.89 9.27 18.59
N ASN A 805 56.97 8.86 19.26
CA ASN A 805 57.06 7.86 20.34
C ASN A 805 55.94 7.97 21.38
#